data_AF-A0A945YFP0-F1
#
_entry.id   AF-A0A945YFP0-F1
#
_cell.length_a   1.000
_cell.length_b   1.000
_cell.length_c   1.000
_cell.angle_alpha   90.00
_cell.angle_beta   90.00
_cell.angle_gamma   90.00
#
_symmetry.space_group_name_H-M   'P 1'
#
loop_
_entity.id
_entity.type
_entity.pdbx_description
1 polymer ?
#
loop_
_entity_poly.entity_id
_entity_poly.type
_entity_poly.pdbx_seq_one_letter_code
_entity_poly.pdbx_strand_id
1 'polypeptide(L)'
;MSRILGIALFLLAYAFTSAAPAATFSKRNNINFYREVPSRNLSGLAIRSDGRIVVGPELSPLAGNPVADLWWDIESSASDKWLVGTGPVGEVLEINVDVINKTFSATTWAESDANHVFVLKRLNKKWVVGGTAPNAVLMVWGSTGTLQTSVGLPADSILDILTNEAGSTIWVSTGNPGRIYRVDLKQLVNSSEDDSLMDRGVELWGKVRDRNIRSLAWNANGRILAGSSPSGNLYEFPESGGDPIILMDQESGEISDIHLSDSGDIYAINITAKETATRRVTRSVNVTPPTESAEKKAPSEASSPAPSIMGAPPVEIFSGRSSLIKIPGGRGLPELVSSRNNLAMYQIIPYNNWLLLPGGDDGEFAGYAPQERRAISFAGSNSAQILEITPLETGTKYLALTNNPVGLSLLDFSSSAVRHATTKRINLQTPSEIGALRFNRIRHFSPEDLTVKMRANRGRDLTEGWTPWTDALQRHDGWLAPGLTGQYLQVKIQLPPDLDPAAELDQAEVHFLPQNRRPVLQSFRLISPNFGLSARSNGGNANPSLTLGQVIGTTPPPTKPPAERKRQDLLASQVIPQPGAQIALWTVADPDSDNLTATFSIRREGESAWTDLAVDSQAGWIQFDRTTLDEGTYFTRLVLSEQAPRPIAQRRAVTFHTDDLVIDLTPPAIEAVQIATLESGLTVTISGSDTVSLLSGVKLVFNNGHVVALTHPIDGILDSPVESFSTEIRPDDLAAATSIEVYLEDVAGNTATKRVPLN
;
A
#
# COMPACT_ATOMS: atom_id res chain seq x y z
N MET A 1 -31.62 60.71 40.92
CA MET A 1 -32.58 60.14 41.89
C MET A 1 -33.78 59.66 41.09
N SER A 2 -33.81 58.38 40.71
CA SER A 2 -34.70 57.33 41.27
C SER A 2 -36.05 57.29 40.53
N ARG A 3 -36.66 56.18 40.08
CA ARG A 3 -36.45 54.71 40.06
C ARG A 3 -37.54 54.17 39.07
N ILE A 4 -37.19 53.31 38.09
CA ILE A 4 -37.43 51.84 38.02
C ILE A 4 -38.89 51.39 37.74
N LEU A 5 -39.00 50.44 36.78
CA LEU A 5 -39.92 49.27 36.61
C LEU A 5 -40.85 49.37 35.37
N GLY A 6 -40.88 48.45 34.40
CA GLY A 6 -40.17 47.18 34.18
C GLY A 6 -40.53 46.63 32.79
N ILE A 7 -39.54 46.05 32.09
CA ILE A 7 -39.75 45.35 30.82
C ILE A 7 -39.43 43.88 31.08
N ALA A 8 -40.44 43.02 30.92
CA ALA A 8 -40.31 41.57 30.96
C ALA A 8 -39.63 41.09 29.67
N LEU A 9 -38.43 40.51 29.80
CA LEU A 9 -37.70 39.86 28.72
C LEU A 9 -38.12 38.39 28.67
N PHE A 10 -38.91 38.00 27.66
CA PHE A 10 -39.18 36.59 27.35
C PHE A 10 -37.94 35.99 26.67
N LEU A 11 -37.14 35.24 27.43
CA LEU A 11 -36.06 34.40 26.91
C LEU A 11 -36.68 33.11 26.34
N LEU A 12 -36.90 33.09 25.03
CA LEU A 12 -37.24 31.87 24.30
C LEU A 12 -35.96 31.04 24.13
N ALA A 13 -35.74 30.07 25.01
CA ALA A 13 -34.67 29.09 24.88
C ALA A 13 -35.00 28.14 23.70
N TYR A 14 -34.46 28.43 22.51
CA TYR A 14 -34.39 27.46 21.42
C TYR A 14 -33.43 26.34 21.84
N ALA A 15 -33.98 25.25 22.35
CA ALA A 15 -33.26 24.00 22.48
C ALA A 15 -32.93 23.48 21.07
N PHE A 16 -31.72 23.76 20.58
CA PHE A 16 -31.16 23.01 19.47
C PHE A 16 -30.92 21.57 19.95
N THR A 17 -31.91 20.70 19.76
CA THR A 17 -31.64 19.26 19.71
C THR A 17 -30.79 19.03 18.47
N SER A 18 -29.47 18.95 18.65
CA SER A 18 -28.57 18.43 17.63
C SER A 18 -28.96 16.97 17.40
N ALA A 19 -29.85 16.72 16.44
CA ALA A 19 -30.08 15.38 15.93
C ALA A 19 -28.72 14.88 15.42
N ALA A 20 -28.18 13.85 16.06
CA ALA A 20 -26.99 13.19 15.56
C ALA A 20 -27.25 12.81 14.08
N PRO A 21 -26.31 13.08 13.17
CA PRO A 21 -26.50 12.72 11.77
C PRO A 21 -26.86 11.25 11.66
N ALA A 22 -27.91 10.93 10.90
CA ALA A 22 -28.32 9.55 10.66
C ALA A 22 -27.11 8.77 10.12
N ALA A 23 -26.63 7.78 10.86
CA ALA A 23 -25.49 6.99 10.44
C ALA A 23 -25.86 6.22 9.16
N THR A 24 -25.15 6.48 8.08
CA THR A 24 -25.35 5.78 6.80
C THR A 24 -24.48 4.52 6.77
N PHE A 25 -25.09 3.35 6.65
CA PHE A 25 -24.36 2.07 6.49
C PHE A 25 -23.62 1.95 5.16
N SER A 26 -24.06 2.70 4.14
CA SER A 26 -23.34 2.85 2.89
C SER A 26 -22.02 3.58 3.12
N LYS A 27 -20.94 3.03 2.59
CA LYS A 27 -19.63 3.68 2.53
C LYS A 27 -19.41 4.29 1.15
N ARG A 28 -18.41 5.17 1.06
CA ARG A 28 -17.91 5.73 -0.20
C ARG A 28 -16.41 5.56 -0.30
N ASN A 29 -15.90 5.38 -1.50
CA ASN A 29 -14.47 5.38 -1.81
C ASN A 29 -14.17 6.33 -2.96
N ASN A 30 -13.19 7.20 -2.78
CA ASN A 30 -12.78 8.18 -3.78
C ASN A 30 -11.80 7.54 -4.75
N ILE A 31 -12.11 7.62 -6.04
CA ILE A 31 -11.33 7.10 -7.14
C ILE A 31 -10.55 8.26 -7.76
N ASN A 32 -9.24 8.28 -7.48
CA ASN A 32 -8.31 9.14 -8.19
C ASN A 32 -7.73 8.37 -9.38
N PHE A 33 -8.16 8.71 -10.59
CA PHE A 33 -7.80 7.97 -11.80
C PHE A 33 -6.28 7.93 -12.05
N TYR A 34 -5.51 8.92 -11.59
CA TYR A 34 -4.04 8.93 -11.75
C TYR A 34 -3.36 7.83 -10.96
N ARG A 35 -3.96 7.41 -9.83
CA ARG A 35 -3.48 6.28 -9.03
C ARG A 35 -4.08 4.95 -9.47
N GLU A 36 -5.29 4.99 -10.02
CA GLU A 36 -6.08 3.80 -10.31
C GLU A 36 -5.98 3.31 -11.75
N VAL A 37 -5.52 4.11 -12.71
CA VAL A 37 -5.45 3.71 -14.12
C VAL A 37 -3.99 3.62 -14.58
N PRO A 38 -3.49 2.42 -14.89
CA PRO A 38 -2.18 2.25 -15.53
C PRO A 38 -2.14 2.82 -16.95
N SER A 39 -0.98 3.31 -17.40
CA SER A 39 -0.82 3.89 -18.74
C SER A 39 -1.24 2.95 -19.87
N ARG A 40 -0.96 1.64 -19.76
CA ARG A 40 -1.37 0.62 -20.74
C ARG A 40 -2.89 0.41 -20.86
N ASN A 41 -3.64 0.88 -19.87
CA ASN A 41 -5.09 0.79 -19.87
C ASN A 41 -5.76 2.09 -20.35
N LEU A 42 -4.98 3.00 -20.95
CA LEU A 42 -5.44 4.22 -21.59
C LEU A 42 -5.31 4.10 -23.10
N SER A 43 -6.28 4.67 -23.81
CA SER A 43 -6.24 4.83 -25.26
C SER A 43 -7.04 6.08 -25.64
N GLY A 44 -6.40 7.03 -26.32
CA GLY A 44 -7.01 8.32 -26.69
C GLY A 44 -7.35 9.22 -25.50
N LEU A 45 -6.86 8.89 -24.29
CA LEU A 45 -7.06 9.63 -23.06
C LEU A 45 -5.73 9.77 -22.33
N ALA A 46 -5.61 10.82 -21.54
CA ALA A 46 -4.53 11.03 -20.59
C ALA A 46 -5.12 11.31 -19.21
N ILE A 47 -4.30 11.17 -18.17
CA ILE A 47 -4.74 11.42 -16.79
C ILE A 47 -3.77 12.36 -16.10
N ARG A 48 -4.31 13.45 -15.56
CA ARG A 48 -3.56 14.44 -14.80
C ARG A 48 -3.42 14.05 -13.33
N SER A 49 -2.38 14.51 -12.66
CA SER A 49 -2.05 14.10 -11.28
C SER A 49 -3.07 14.49 -10.20
N ASP A 50 -3.99 15.39 -10.51
CA ASP A 50 -5.18 15.68 -9.68
C ASP A 50 -6.31 14.64 -9.87
N GLY A 51 -6.08 13.60 -10.68
CA GLY A 51 -6.99 12.50 -10.92
C GLY A 51 -8.05 12.76 -11.98
N ARG A 52 -7.91 13.80 -12.81
CA ARG A 52 -8.80 14.06 -13.95
C ARG A 52 -8.37 13.29 -15.19
N ILE A 53 -9.34 12.76 -15.91
CA ILE A 53 -9.16 12.24 -17.27
C ILE A 53 -9.34 13.41 -18.24
N VAL A 54 -8.42 13.53 -19.19
CA VAL A 54 -8.40 14.54 -20.25
C VAL A 54 -8.17 13.88 -21.60
N VAL A 55 -8.41 14.59 -22.70
CA VAL A 55 -8.09 14.11 -24.05
C VAL A 55 -6.59 13.84 -24.17
N GLY A 56 -6.22 12.70 -24.74
CA GLY A 56 -4.83 12.30 -24.91
C GLY A 56 -4.59 11.56 -26.23
N PRO A 57 -3.35 11.14 -26.49
CA PRO A 57 -2.99 10.44 -27.69
C PRO A 57 -3.42 8.97 -27.64
N GLU A 58 -3.49 8.35 -28.81
CA GLU A 58 -3.42 6.90 -28.95
C GLU A 58 -1.97 6.52 -29.23
N LEU A 59 -1.46 5.49 -28.53
CA LEU A 59 -0.18 4.87 -28.84
C LEU A 59 -0.46 3.46 -29.37
N SER A 60 -0.17 3.23 -30.64
CA SER A 60 -0.44 1.95 -31.30
C SER A 60 0.83 1.35 -31.93
N PRO A 61 1.13 0.06 -31.70
CA PRO A 61 2.32 -0.56 -32.29
C PRO A 61 2.20 -0.63 -33.82
N LEU A 62 3.31 -0.42 -34.51
CA LEU A 62 3.43 -0.65 -35.96
C LEU A 62 3.90 -2.08 -36.21
N ALA A 63 3.30 -2.76 -37.18
CA ALA A 63 3.72 -4.11 -37.57
C ALA A 63 4.95 -4.04 -38.48
N GLY A 64 6.00 -4.79 -38.15
CA GLY A 64 7.23 -4.81 -38.94
C GLY A 64 8.20 -5.86 -38.45
N ASN A 65 9.34 -5.99 -39.14
CA ASN A 65 10.39 -6.91 -38.77
C ASN A 65 11.59 -6.14 -38.18
N PRO A 66 11.74 -6.08 -36.84
CA PRO A 66 12.95 -5.54 -36.24
C PRO A 66 14.11 -6.51 -36.52
N VAL A 67 15.08 -6.07 -37.31
CA VAL A 67 16.25 -6.89 -37.70
C VAL A 67 17.39 -6.87 -36.66
N ALA A 68 17.26 -6.07 -35.59
CA ALA A 68 18.25 -5.96 -34.51
C ALA A 68 17.62 -6.05 -33.11
N ASP A 69 18.41 -6.48 -32.13
CA ASP A 69 17.97 -6.76 -30.75
C ASP A 69 17.75 -5.51 -29.88
N LEU A 70 18.41 -4.40 -30.19
CA LEU A 70 18.28 -3.13 -29.47
C LEU A 70 18.40 -1.96 -30.44
N TRP A 71 17.50 -1.00 -30.31
CA TRP A 71 17.55 0.28 -31.00
C TRP A 71 17.84 1.39 -29.98
N TRP A 72 18.76 2.31 -30.30
CA TRP A 72 19.27 3.30 -29.35
C TRP A 72 18.81 4.72 -29.64
N ASP A 73 18.79 5.10 -30.91
CA ASP A 73 18.54 6.48 -31.35
C ASP A 73 17.86 6.45 -32.73
N ILE A 74 17.00 7.43 -33.00
CA ILE A 74 16.26 7.55 -34.26
C ILE A 74 16.30 8.96 -34.84
N GLU A 75 16.76 9.08 -36.08
CA GLU A 75 16.98 10.37 -36.74
C GLU A 75 16.27 10.42 -38.10
N SER A 76 15.63 11.54 -38.44
CA SER A 76 14.89 11.66 -39.71
C SER A 76 15.83 11.77 -40.92
N SER A 77 15.60 10.92 -41.93
CA SER A 77 16.33 10.90 -43.21
C SER A 77 15.50 11.42 -44.41
N ALA A 78 14.18 11.30 -44.36
CA ALA A 78 13.26 11.93 -45.30
C ALA A 78 11.89 12.07 -44.63
N SER A 79 10.87 12.52 -45.37
CA SER A 79 9.49 12.58 -44.87
C SER A 79 9.04 11.24 -44.27
N ASP A 80 9.39 10.13 -44.94
CA ASP A 80 8.91 8.78 -44.61
C ASP A 80 10.07 7.80 -44.35
N LYS A 81 11.26 8.33 -44.02
CA LYS A 81 12.44 7.52 -43.75
C LYS A 81 13.18 8.00 -42.52
N TRP A 82 13.61 7.06 -41.69
CA TRP A 82 14.42 7.31 -40.49
C TRP A 82 15.66 6.43 -40.49
N LEU A 83 16.72 6.90 -39.87
CA LEU A 83 17.90 6.10 -39.55
C LEU A 83 17.84 5.72 -38.08
N VAL A 84 18.19 4.47 -37.78
CA VAL A 84 18.21 3.94 -36.42
C VAL A 84 19.58 3.36 -36.10
N GLY A 85 20.16 3.80 -34.99
CA GLY A 85 21.40 3.24 -34.44
C GLY A 85 21.08 2.00 -33.60
N THR A 86 21.83 0.91 -33.81
CA THR A 86 21.50 -0.38 -33.20
C THR A 86 22.61 -0.96 -32.32
N GLY A 87 22.27 -2.04 -31.62
CA GLY A 87 23.22 -2.95 -30.97
C GLY A 87 22.60 -4.33 -30.73
N PRO A 88 23.40 -5.36 -30.37
CA PRO A 88 24.85 -5.36 -30.17
C PRO A 88 25.68 -5.53 -31.46
N VAL A 89 25.06 -5.52 -32.64
CA VAL A 89 25.72 -5.65 -33.95
C VAL A 89 26.03 -4.28 -34.60
N GLY A 90 25.77 -3.17 -33.89
CA GLY A 90 26.17 -1.80 -34.26
C GLY A 90 25.83 -1.33 -35.67
N GLU A 91 24.81 -1.85 -36.34
CA GLU A 91 24.44 -1.38 -37.67
C GLU A 91 23.62 -0.09 -37.60
N VAL A 92 23.64 0.67 -38.69
CA VAL A 92 22.67 1.75 -38.94
C VAL A 92 21.62 1.21 -39.89
N LEU A 93 20.36 1.21 -39.44
CA LEU A 93 19.22 0.76 -40.24
C LEU A 93 18.51 1.95 -40.87
N GLU A 94 18.05 1.83 -42.11
CA GLU A 94 17.02 2.69 -42.69
C GLU A 94 15.65 2.06 -42.44
N ILE A 95 14.77 2.83 -41.82
CA ILE A 95 13.38 2.47 -41.53
C ILE A 95 12.47 3.23 -42.48
N ASN A 96 11.60 2.50 -43.18
CA ASN A 96 10.51 3.06 -43.96
C ASN A 96 9.19 2.78 -43.24
N VAL A 97 8.37 3.82 -43.04
CA VAL A 97 7.11 3.72 -42.31
C VAL A 97 5.94 3.97 -43.25
N ASP A 98 4.99 3.04 -43.26
CA ASP A 98 3.70 3.20 -43.90
C ASP A 98 2.65 3.43 -42.81
N VAL A 99 2.29 4.70 -42.64
CA VAL A 99 1.34 5.16 -41.61
C VAL A 99 -0.08 4.66 -41.89
N ILE A 100 -0.45 4.52 -43.17
CA ILE A 100 -1.79 4.12 -43.60
C ILE A 100 -2.02 2.65 -43.23
N ASN A 101 -1.05 1.80 -43.57
CA ASN A 101 -1.12 0.38 -43.27
C ASN A 101 -0.65 0.02 -41.85
N LYS A 102 -0.18 1.01 -41.08
CA LYS A 102 0.43 0.85 -39.74
C LYS A 102 1.57 -0.17 -39.74
N THR A 103 2.45 -0.09 -40.74
CA THR A 103 3.59 -0.99 -40.88
C THR A 103 4.92 -0.26 -40.97
N PHE A 104 6.01 -0.95 -40.69
CA PHE A 104 7.36 -0.48 -40.99
C PHE A 104 8.24 -1.60 -41.56
N SER A 105 9.23 -1.23 -42.36
CA SER A 105 10.30 -2.13 -42.80
C SER A 105 11.67 -1.56 -42.42
N ALA A 106 12.58 -2.44 -42.01
CA ALA A 106 13.94 -2.09 -41.64
C ALA A 106 14.94 -2.78 -42.57
N THR A 107 15.91 -2.04 -43.08
CA THR A 107 17.02 -2.56 -43.90
C THR A 107 18.33 -1.92 -43.50
N THR A 108 19.43 -2.67 -43.53
CA THR A 108 20.77 -2.13 -43.26
C THR A 108 21.11 -1.02 -44.25
N TRP A 109 21.47 0.15 -43.71
CA TRP A 109 21.85 1.34 -44.47
C TRP A 109 23.37 1.57 -44.44
N ALA A 110 24.00 1.33 -43.29
CA ALA A 110 25.44 1.36 -43.15
C ALA A 110 25.92 0.37 -42.07
N GLU A 111 27.09 -0.22 -42.32
CA GLU A 111 27.85 -0.99 -41.33
C GLU A 111 28.79 -0.05 -40.56
N SER A 112 29.06 -0.37 -39.30
CA SER A 112 29.96 0.40 -38.44
C SER A 112 31.18 -0.37 -37.93
N ASP A 113 31.20 -1.70 -38.08
CA ASP A 113 32.14 -2.62 -37.42
C ASP A 113 32.22 -2.48 -35.88
N ALA A 114 31.35 -1.69 -35.27
CA ALA A 114 31.25 -1.49 -33.82
C ALA A 114 30.13 -2.35 -33.22
N ASN A 115 30.13 -2.50 -31.89
CA ASN A 115 29.07 -3.23 -31.20
C ASN A 115 27.78 -2.40 -31.07
N HIS A 116 27.94 -1.08 -30.88
CA HIS A 116 26.81 -0.18 -30.69
C HIS A 116 27.03 1.11 -31.46
N VAL A 117 25.97 1.55 -32.14
CA VAL A 117 25.82 2.95 -32.58
C VAL A 117 24.78 3.57 -31.65
N PHE A 118 25.24 4.36 -30.70
CA PHE A 118 24.40 4.91 -29.61
C PHE A 118 23.71 6.22 -29.96
N VAL A 119 24.31 7.00 -30.85
CA VAL A 119 23.76 8.30 -31.27
C VAL A 119 24.00 8.47 -32.75
N LEU A 120 23.02 9.06 -33.43
CA LEU A 120 23.02 9.45 -34.82
C LEU A 120 22.58 10.91 -34.91
N LYS A 121 23.24 11.66 -35.79
CA LYS A 121 22.77 12.98 -36.19
C LYS A 121 22.89 13.16 -37.68
N ARG A 122 21.81 13.63 -38.29
CA ARG A 122 21.83 14.06 -39.67
C ARG A 122 22.11 15.55 -39.72
N LEU A 123 23.24 15.90 -40.32
CA LEU A 123 23.74 17.27 -40.28
C LEU A 123 23.21 18.10 -41.44
N ASN A 124 23.15 17.50 -42.61
CA ASN A 124 22.64 18.10 -43.83
C ASN A 124 22.28 16.99 -44.82
N LYS A 125 21.93 17.35 -46.07
CA LYS A 125 21.61 16.36 -47.11
C LYS A 125 22.79 15.43 -47.49
N LYS A 126 24.02 15.76 -47.11
CA LYS A 126 25.25 15.04 -47.50
C LYS A 126 25.78 14.11 -46.40
N TRP A 127 25.72 14.53 -45.14
CA TRP A 127 26.42 13.83 -44.07
C TRP A 127 25.51 13.39 -42.93
N VAL A 128 25.72 12.16 -42.50
CA VAL A 128 25.19 11.57 -41.26
C VAL A 128 26.39 11.23 -40.40
N VAL A 129 26.33 11.54 -39.11
CA VAL A 129 27.35 11.19 -38.14
C VAL A 129 26.78 10.26 -37.09
N GLY A 130 27.63 9.40 -36.53
CA GLY A 130 27.25 8.54 -35.43
C GLY A 130 28.38 8.28 -34.47
N GLY A 131 28.00 8.04 -33.22
CA GLY A 131 28.89 7.75 -32.12
C GLY A 131 28.77 6.31 -31.67
N THR A 132 29.91 5.66 -31.45
CA THR A 132 29.94 4.25 -31.06
C THR A 132 30.29 4.02 -29.59
N ALA A 133 29.96 2.81 -29.14
CA ALA A 133 30.50 2.22 -27.92
C ALA A 133 30.66 0.69 -28.06
N PRO A 134 31.66 0.07 -27.44
CA PRO A 134 32.83 0.71 -26.81
C PRO A 134 33.76 1.37 -27.86
N ASN A 135 34.84 2.01 -27.40
CA ASN A 135 35.94 2.62 -28.17
C ASN A 135 35.72 4.03 -28.74
N ALA A 136 34.60 4.69 -28.41
CA ALA A 136 34.33 6.11 -28.74
C ALA A 136 34.74 6.53 -30.16
N VAL A 137 34.27 5.82 -31.19
CA VAL A 137 34.58 6.15 -32.58
C VAL A 137 33.47 7.05 -33.13
N LEU A 138 33.84 8.24 -33.60
CA LEU A 138 32.98 9.11 -34.37
C LEU A 138 33.08 8.69 -35.83
N MET A 139 31.96 8.33 -36.44
CA MET A 139 31.87 7.91 -37.82
C MET A 139 31.10 8.94 -38.65
N VAL A 140 31.54 9.18 -39.88
CA VAL A 140 30.91 10.11 -40.82
C VAL A 140 30.55 9.34 -42.08
N TRP A 141 29.26 9.20 -42.36
CA TRP A 141 28.74 8.59 -43.57
C TRP A 141 28.25 9.63 -44.56
N GLY A 142 28.39 9.31 -45.84
CA GLY A 142 27.73 10.04 -46.93
C GLY A 142 26.23 9.75 -46.97
N SER A 143 25.51 10.44 -47.86
CA SER A 143 24.05 10.33 -47.99
C SER A 143 23.55 8.93 -48.40
N THR A 144 24.45 8.07 -48.87
CA THR A 144 24.16 6.70 -49.33
C THR A 144 24.65 5.62 -48.36
N GLY A 145 25.04 5.98 -47.13
CA GLY A 145 25.56 5.03 -46.13
C GLY A 145 27.02 4.64 -46.32
N THR A 146 27.73 5.27 -47.26
CA THR A 146 29.17 5.02 -47.48
C THR A 146 30.01 5.76 -46.44
N LEU A 147 30.83 5.02 -45.68
CA LEU A 147 31.74 5.61 -44.70
C LEU A 147 32.74 6.53 -45.41
N GLN A 148 32.77 7.80 -45.01
CA GLN A 148 33.69 8.81 -45.55
C GLN A 148 34.96 8.90 -44.71
N THR A 149 34.82 8.88 -43.39
CA THR A 149 35.93 8.91 -42.44
C THR A 149 35.44 8.47 -41.06
N SER A 150 36.37 8.07 -40.20
CA SER A 150 36.13 7.81 -38.79
C SER A 150 37.30 8.30 -37.95
N VAL A 151 37.04 8.69 -36.71
CA VAL A 151 38.06 9.13 -35.76
C VAL A 151 37.76 8.59 -34.36
N GLY A 152 38.75 7.95 -33.75
CA GLY A 152 38.69 7.53 -32.35
C GLY A 152 38.93 8.72 -31.42
N LEU A 153 38.07 8.87 -30.41
CA LEU A 153 38.26 9.85 -29.34
C LEU A 153 38.88 9.14 -28.12
N PRO A 154 39.70 9.82 -27.29
CA PRO A 154 40.34 9.20 -26.13
C PRO A 154 39.36 9.07 -24.96
N ALA A 155 38.37 8.20 -25.15
CA ALA A 155 37.29 7.84 -24.23
C ALA A 155 36.72 6.46 -24.58
N ASP A 156 35.79 5.93 -23.78
CA ASP A 156 35.21 4.60 -24.02
C ASP A 156 33.92 4.65 -24.85
N SER A 157 33.20 5.78 -24.85
CA SER A 157 31.91 5.89 -25.54
C SER A 157 31.66 7.31 -26.05
N ILE A 158 30.95 7.44 -27.17
CA ILE A 158 30.27 8.68 -27.56
C ILE A 158 28.81 8.57 -27.14
N LEU A 159 28.31 9.57 -26.42
CA LEU A 159 27.01 9.50 -25.74
C LEU A 159 25.97 10.45 -26.33
N ASP A 160 26.40 11.58 -26.90
CA ASP A 160 25.52 12.54 -27.55
C ASP A 160 26.31 13.40 -28.58
N ILE A 161 25.60 13.96 -29.56
CA ILE A 161 26.15 14.83 -30.60
C ILE A 161 25.22 16.04 -30.77
N LEU A 162 25.78 17.23 -30.56
CA LEU A 162 25.11 18.50 -30.84
C LEU A 162 25.68 19.12 -32.12
N THR A 163 24.84 19.73 -32.97
CA THR A 163 25.27 20.36 -34.22
C THR A 163 24.87 21.84 -34.29
N ASN A 164 25.66 22.63 -35.01
CA ASN A 164 25.29 24.00 -35.38
C ASN A 164 24.25 24.00 -36.52
N GLU A 165 23.57 25.14 -36.72
CA GLU A 165 22.57 25.28 -37.79
C GLU A 165 23.10 24.97 -39.19
N ALA A 166 24.39 25.19 -39.44
CA ALA A 166 25.03 24.94 -40.73
C ALA A 166 25.39 23.46 -40.96
N GLY A 167 25.34 22.61 -39.93
CA GLY A 167 25.80 21.21 -39.97
C GLY A 167 27.28 21.06 -40.34
N SER A 168 28.11 22.07 -40.06
CA SER A 168 29.54 22.11 -40.40
C SER A 168 30.43 21.77 -39.21
N THR A 169 29.94 22.04 -38.00
CA THR A 169 30.67 21.86 -36.75
C THR A 169 29.76 21.14 -35.78
N ILE A 170 30.33 20.16 -35.07
CA ILE A 170 29.60 19.38 -34.07
C ILE A 170 30.35 19.38 -32.74
N TRP A 171 29.59 19.18 -31.66
CA TRP A 171 30.09 18.94 -30.32
C TRP A 171 29.74 17.52 -29.92
N VAL A 172 30.75 16.74 -29.58
CA VAL A 172 30.61 15.31 -29.30
C VAL A 172 30.91 15.07 -27.83
N SER A 173 29.93 14.56 -27.09
CA SER A 173 30.10 14.21 -25.68
C SER A 173 30.62 12.78 -25.52
N THR A 174 31.47 12.56 -24.52
CA THR A 174 32.08 11.25 -24.27
C THR A 174 31.82 10.71 -22.87
N GLY A 175 31.89 9.38 -22.75
CA GLY A 175 31.84 8.63 -21.50
C GLY A 175 33.17 7.95 -21.21
N ASN A 176 33.57 7.96 -19.92
CA ASN A 176 34.86 7.49 -19.42
C ASN A 176 36.05 7.98 -20.26
N PRO A 177 36.41 9.28 -20.17
CA PRO A 177 35.91 10.24 -19.18
C PRO A 177 35.08 11.38 -19.81
N GLY A 178 34.36 12.14 -18.98
CA GLY A 178 33.37 13.13 -19.41
C GLY A 178 33.98 14.35 -20.08
N ARG A 179 33.94 14.39 -21.41
CA ARG A 179 34.51 15.47 -22.23
C ARG A 179 33.55 15.86 -23.34
N ILE A 180 33.77 17.05 -23.89
CA ILE A 180 33.13 17.56 -25.08
C ILE A 180 34.24 17.90 -26.08
N TYR A 181 34.17 17.31 -27.27
CA TYR A 181 35.06 17.63 -28.39
C TYR A 181 34.33 18.49 -29.40
N ARG A 182 34.95 19.56 -29.89
CA ARG A 182 34.46 20.31 -31.06
C ARG A 182 35.13 19.74 -32.29
N VAL A 183 34.34 19.45 -33.32
CA VAL A 183 34.81 18.81 -34.55
C VAL A 183 34.41 19.66 -35.75
N ASP A 184 35.40 20.10 -36.53
CA ASP A 184 35.20 20.65 -37.87
C ASP A 184 35.12 19.52 -38.88
N LEU A 185 33.93 19.32 -39.45
CA LEU A 185 33.67 18.19 -40.33
C LEU A 185 34.32 18.34 -41.71
N LYS A 186 34.50 19.57 -42.19
CA LYS A 186 35.18 19.78 -43.46
C LYS A 186 36.66 19.45 -43.33
N GLN A 187 37.27 19.81 -42.22
CA GLN A 187 38.65 19.45 -41.94
C GLN A 187 38.79 17.93 -41.74
N LEU A 188 37.90 17.33 -40.95
CA LEU A 188 37.93 15.89 -40.66
C LEU A 188 37.82 15.04 -41.93
N VAL A 189 36.86 15.34 -42.82
CA VAL A 189 36.64 14.58 -44.06
C VAL A 189 37.81 14.73 -45.05
N ASN A 190 38.58 15.81 -44.98
CA ASN A 190 39.74 16.04 -45.84
C ASN A 190 41.08 15.63 -45.18
N SER A 191 41.04 15.07 -43.97
CA SER A 191 42.22 14.69 -43.19
C SER A 191 42.67 13.25 -43.45
N SER A 192 43.93 12.95 -43.13
CA SER A 192 44.48 11.59 -43.12
C SER A 192 44.26 10.91 -41.76
N GLU A 193 44.24 9.58 -41.72
CA GLU A 193 44.19 8.82 -40.47
C GLU A 193 45.45 9.02 -39.62
N ASP A 194 46.59 9.28 -40.26
CA ASP A 194 47.89 9.52 -39.62
C ASP A 194 48.01 10.92 -38.98
N ASP A 195 47.08 11.83 -39.29
CA ASP A 195 47.09 13.21 -38.77
C ASP A 195 46.73 13.25 -37.28
N SER A 196 47.31 14.21 -36.55
CA SER A 196 46.92 14.41 -35.15
C SER A 196 45.46 14.84 -35.04
N LEU A 197 44.78 14.56 -33.92
CA LEU A 197 43.36 14.95 -33.73
C LEU A 197 43.11 16.43 -34.07
N MET A 198 44.03 17.32 -33.70
CA MET A 198 43.91 18.76 -33.97
C MET A 198 44.01 19.08 -35.47
N ASP A 199 44.93 18.42 -36.18
CA ASP A 199 45.08 18.57 -37.64
C ASP A 199 43.88 17.98 -38.40
N ARG A 200 43.19 17.01 -37.79
CA ARG A 200 41.91 16.46 -38.24
C ARG A 200 40.69 17.33 -37.86
N GLY A 201 40.91 18.49 -37.24
CA GLY A 201 39.85 19.42 -36.83
C GLY A 201 39.08 18.99 -35.58
N VAL A 202 39.66 18.11 -34.75
CA VAL A 202 39.09 17.62 -33.49
C VAL A 202 39.84 18.25 -32.32
N GLU A 203 39.17 19.10 -31.56
CA GLU A 203 39.73 19.78 -30.38
C GLU A 203 38.95 19.44 -29.11
N LEU A 204 39.64 19.34 -27.98
CA LEU A 204 38.98 19.28 -26.67
C LEU A 204 38.40 20.65 -26.35
N TRP A 205 37.07 20.73 -26.25
CA TRP A 205 36.34 21.98 -26.06
C TRP A 205 35.89 22.19 -24.61
N GLY A 206 35.53 21.10 -23.92
CA GLY A 206 35.09 21.15 -22.52
C GLY A 206 35.33 19.84 -21.78
N LYS A 207 35.36 19.89 -20.44
CA LYS A 207 35.49 18.71 -19.58
C LYS A 207 34.79 18.91 -18.25
N VAL A 208 34.35 17.81 -17.65
CA VAL A 208 33.77 17.79 -16.30
C VAL A 208 34.50 16.78 -15.42
N ARG A 209 34.23 16.81 -14.11
CA ARG A 209 34.78 15.82 -13.16
C ARG A 209 34.10 14.45 -13.31
N ASP A 210 32.83 14.48 -13.66
CA ASP A 210 32.02 13.28 -13.87
C ASP A 210 32.56 12.43 -15.02
N ARG A 211 32.26 11.14 -14.94
CA ARG A 211 32.79 10.17 -15.91
C ARG A 211 32.09 10.27 -17.25
N ASN A 212 30.84 10.72 -17.27
CA ASN A 212 30.02 10.77 -18.49
C ASN A 212 29.38 12.15 -18.64
N ILE A 213 29.37 12.65 -19.87
CA ILE A 213 28.44 13.71 -20.30
C ILE A 213 27.40 13.02 -21.18
N ARG A 214 26.16 12.93 -20.71
CA ARG A 214 25.10 12.08 -21.28
C ARG A 214 24.19 12.78 -22.26
N SER A 215 24.01 14.09 -22.09
CA SER A 215 23.15 14.92 -22.92
C SER A 215 23.77 16.29 -23.13
N LEU A 216 23.55 16.86 -24.32
CA LEU A 216 23.96 18.19 -24.74
C LEU A 216 22.73 18.94 -25.27
N ALA A 217 22.64 20.22 -24.94
CA ALA A 217 21.61 21.09 -25.52
C ALA A 217 22.15 22.50 -25.74
N TRP A 218 21.62 23.19 -26.75
CA TRP A 218 21.89 24.61 -26.92
C TRP A 218 21.22 25.43 -25.81
N ASN A 219 21.93 26.45 -25.33
CA ASN A 219 21.35 27.54 -24.55
C ASN A 219 21.36 28.86 -25.34
N ALA A 220 20.77 29.90 -24.78
CA ALA A 220 20.83 31.25 -25.31
C ALA A 220 22.29 31.72 -25.52
N ASN A 221 22.51 32.51 -26.59
CA ASN A 221 23.78 33.13 -26.92
C ASN A 221 24.94 32.14 -27.18
N GLY A 222 24.67 31.01 -27.84
CA GLY A 222 25.72 30.07 -28.27
C GLY A 222 26.38 29.26 -27.15
N ARG A 223 25.83 29.31 -25.92
CA ARG A 223 26.27 28.48 -24.79
C ARG A 223 25.75 27.05 -24.93
N ILE A 224 26.42 26.09 -24.30
CA ILE A 224 26.03 24.68 -24.34
C ILE A 224 25.72 24.18 -22.93
N LEU A 225 24.54 23.58 -22.76
CA LEU A 225 24.18 22.82 -21.56
C LEU A 225 24.70 21.40 -21.69
N ALA A 226 25.19 20.84 -20.58
CA ALA A 226 25.69 19.48 -20.53
C ALA A 226 25.21 18.77 -19.27
N GLY A 227 24.56 17.62 -19.45
CA GLY A 227 24.10 16.76 -18.39
C GLY A 227 25.11 15.66 -18.08
N SER A 228 25.39 15.37 -16.81
CA SER A 228 26.41 14.39 -16.41
C SER A 228 25.87 13.15 -15.72
N SER A 229 26.75 12.16 -15.58
CA SER A 229 26.58 10.93 -14.80
C SER A 229 27.95 10.47 -14.26
N PRO A 230 28.04 9.92 -13.04
CA PRO A 230 26.94 9.43 -12.19
C PRO A 230 26.46 10.43 -11.12
N SER A 231 26.97 11.66 -11.07
CA SER A 231 26.50 12.65 -10.08
C SER A 231 25.17 13.28 -10.48
N GLY A 232 24.86 13.38 -11.78
CA GLY A 232 23.58 13.93 -12.26
C GLY A 232 23.58 15.46 -12.30
N ASN A 233 24.72 16.06 -12.62
CA ASN A 233 24.89 17.52 -12.61
C ASN A 233 24.51 18.13 -13.96
N LEU A 234 24.00 19.36 -13.91
CA LEU A 234 23.75 20.17 -15.11
C LEU A 234 24.75 21.33 -15.16
N TYR A 235 25.54 21.35 -16.22
CA TYR A 235 26.58 22.33 -16.50
C TYR A 235 26.15 23.29 -17.61
N GLU A 236 26.64 24.52 -17.57
CA GLU A 236 26.60 25.46 -18.69
C GLU A 236 28.02 25.85 -19.08
N PHE A 237 28.39 25.54 -20.32
CA PHE A 237 29.65 25.93 -20.92
C PHE A 237 29.52 27.26 -21.67
N PRO A 238 30.55 28.13 -21.61
CA PRO A 238 30.61 29.32 -22.46
C PRO A 238 30.76 28.92 -23.94
N GLU A 239 30.34 29.79 -24.86
CA GLU A 239 30.45 29.57 -26.32
C GLU A 239 31.89 29.24 -26.78
N SER A 240 32.89 29.84 -26.14
CA SER A 240 34.31 29.60 -26.43
C SER A 240 34.83 28.23 -25.99
N GLY A 241 34.06 27.47 -25.20
CA GLY A 241 34.56 26.30 -24.47
C GLY A 241 35.39 26.69 -23.24
N GLY A 242 35.90 25.68 -22.55
CA GLY A 242 36.66 25.81 -21.30
C GLY A 242 35.88 25.33 -20.07
N ASP A 243 36.07 26.01 -18.94
CA ASP A 243 35.47 25.62 -17.67
C ASP A 243 33.98 26.02 -17.62
N PRO A 244 33.08 25.10 -17.24
CA PRO A 244 31.66 25.39 -17.11
C PRO A 244 31.30 26.01 -15.75
N ILE A 245 30.10 26.56 -15.66
CA ILE A 245 29.41 26.77 -14.38
C ILE A 245 28.44 25.62 -14.10
N ILE A 246 28.19 25.33 -12.82
CA ILE A 246 27.19 24.34 -12.41
C ILE A 246 25.86 25.07 -12.19
N LEU A 247 24.85 24.71 -12.96
CA LEU A 247 23.48 25.21 -12.79
C LEU A 247 22.70 24.37 -11.76
N MET A 248 23.04 23.09 -11.66
CA MET A 248 22.45 22.16 -10.71
C MET A 248 23.46 21.10 -10.31
N ASP A 249 23.67 20.97 -9.00
CA ASP A 249 24.46 19.89 -8.39
C ASP A 249 23.52 18.86 -7.76
N GLN A 250 23.83 17.58 -7.95
CA GLN A 250 23.08 16.43 -7.45
C GLN A 250 24.05 15.45 -6.79
N GLU A 251 23.57 14.71 -5.80
CA GLU A 251 24.41 13.71 -5.11
C GLU A 251 24.65 12.47 -5.96
N SER A 252 23.65 12.10 -6.77
CA SER A 252 23.69 10.97 -7.68
C SER A 252 22.64 11.11 -8.77
N GLY A 253 22.90 10.45 -9.88
CA GLY A 253 21.97 10.29 -10.98
C GLY A 253 22.61 10.52 -12.33
N GLU A 254 21.74 10.62 -13.32
CA GLU A 254 22.09 10.84 -14.71
C GLU A 254 21.11 11.84 -15.31
N ILE A 255 21.64 12.90 -15.92
CA ILE A 255 20.83 13.81 -16.72
C ILE A 255 20.64 13.21 -18.11
N SER A 256 19.49 12.57 -18.34
CA SER A 256 19.23 11.84 -19.58
C SER A 256 18.89 12.77 -20.75
N ASP A 257 18.22 13.89 -20.49
CA ASP A 257 17.84 14.86 -21.51
C ASP A 257 17.62 16.27 -20.93
N ILE A 258 17.78 17.28 -21.80
CA ILE A 258 17.71 18.70 -21.50
C ILE A 258 16.89 19.41 -22.57
N HIS A 259 15.86 20.14 -22.16
CA HIS A 259 15.01 20.93 -23.05
C HIS A 259 15.00 22.41 -22.65
N LEU A 260 15.34 23.30 -23.58
CA LEU A 260 15.18 24.73 -23.43
C LEU A 260 13.83 25.16 -24.00
N SER A 261 13.01 25.79 -23.15
CA SER A 261 11.73 26.37 -23.58
C SER A 261 11.89 27.75 -24.22
N ASP A 262 10.88 28.18 -24.98
CA ASP A 262 10.85 29.51 -25.63
C ASP A 262 10.98 30.69 -24.65
N SER A 263 10.60 30.50 -23.39
CA SER A 263 10.75 31.52 -22.33
C SER A 263 12.16 31.56 -21.72
N GLY A 264 13.06 30.66 -22.15
CA GLY A 264 14.40 30.51 -21.60
C GLY A 264 14.45 29.67 -20.32
N ASP A 265 13.37 28.99 -19.93
CA ASP A 265 13.42 28.02 -18.83
C ASP A 265 14.07 26.73 -19.32
N ILE A 266 14.96 26.15 -18.51
CA ILE A 266 15.60 24.86 -18.79
C ILE A 266 14.84 23.78 -18.04
N TYR A 267 14.50 22.68 -18.72
CA TYR A 267 13.99 21.46 -18.13
C TYR A 267 15.03 20.36 -18.28
N ALA A 268 15.28 19.59 -17.22
CA ALA A 268 16.20 18.47 -17.23
C ALA A 268 15.57 17.26 -16.55
N ILE A 269 15.77 16.07 -17.13
CA ILE A 269 15.41 14.80 -16.50
C ILE A 269 16.61 14.28 -15.73
N ASN A 270 16.47 14.06 -14.43
CA ASN A 270 17.43 13.32 -13.62
C ASN A 270 16.89 11.93 -13.28
N ILE A 271 17.62 10.88 -13.67
CA ILE A 271 17.34 9.48 -13.34
C ILE A 271 18.28 9.04 -12.21
N THR A 272 17.71 8.56 -11.11
CA THR A 272 18.46 7.96 -10.00
C THR A 272 18.11 6.49 -9.89
N ALA A 273 19.10 5.60 -9.81
CA ALA A 273 18.90 4.16 -9.63
C ALA A 273 19.52 3.73 -8.29
N LYS A 274 18.87 2.81 -7.57
CA LYS A 274 19.52 2.16 -6.41
C LYS A 274 20.68 1.29 -6.93
N GLU A 275 21.78 1.16 -6.18
CA GLU A 275 23.09 0.62 -6.63
C GLU A 275 23.07 -0.70 -7.45
N THR A 276 22.04 -1.54 -7.33
CA THR A 276 21.86 -2.77 -8.13
C THR A 276 21.16 -2.55 -9.49
N ALA A 277 20.43 -1.45 -9.65
CA ALA A 277 19.63 -1.08 -10.84
C ALA A 277 20.35 -0.16 -11.83
N THR A 278 21.58 0.27 -11.52
CA THR A 278 22.49 0.89 -12.50
C THR A 278 22.71 -0.02 -13.72
N ARG A 279 22.49 -1.33 -13.62
CA ARG A 279 22.54 -2.25 -14.77
C ARG A 279 21.47 -2.06 -15.86
N ARG A 280 20.40 -1.29 -15.60
CA ARG A 280 19.27 -1.12 -16.54
C ARG A 280 19.30 0.16 -17.36
N VAL A 281 19.80 1.25 -16.78
CA VAL A 281 20.05 2.51 -17.53
C VAL A 281 21.35 2.39 -18.32
N THR A 282 22.27 1.56 -17.85
CA THR A 282 23.59 1.30 -18.46
C THR A 282 23.81 -0.20 -18.66
N ARG A 283 23.42 -0.74 -19.83
CA ARG A 283 24.07 -1.95 -20.39
C ARG A 283 25.45 -1.64 -20.99
N SER A 284 25.83 -0.37 -21.02
CA SER A 284 27.15 0.17 -21.30
C SER A 284 27.67 0.81 -20.01
N VAL A 285 28.54 0.18 -19.23
CA VAL A 285 29.92 0.68 -19.08
C VAL A 285 30.90 -0.43 -18.65
N ASN A 286 30.45 -1.62 -18.23
CA ASN A 286 31.36 -2.72 -17.86
C ASN A 286 31.07 -3.99 -18.67
N VAL A 287 31.66 -4.09 -19.86
CA VAL A 287 31.88 -5.38 -20.53
C VAL A 287 33.28 -5.84 -20.16
N THR A 288 33.40 -6.66 -19.12
CA THR A 288 34.60 -7.50 -18.95
C THR A 288 34.41 -8.75 -19.81
N PRO A 289 35.40 -9.18 -20.60
CA PRO A 289 35.31 -10.45 -21.31
C PRO A 289 35.05 -11.61 -20.32
N PRO A 290 34.37 -12.69 -20.73
CA PRO A 290 34.21 -13.84 -19.84
C PRO A 290 35.59 -14.47 -19.64
N THR A 291 36.16 -14.31 -18.45
CA THR A 291 37.30 -15.13 -18.04
C THR A 291 36.76 -16.52 -17.73
N GLU A 292 37.20 -17.52 -18.50
CA GLU A 292 37.02 -18.94 -18.19
C GLU A 292 37.52 -19.21 -16.76
N SER A 293 36.59 -19.35 -15.82
CA SER A 293 36.91 -19.77 -14.46
C SER A 293 37.00 -21.30 -14.43
N ALA A 294 38.23 -21.77 -14.31
CA ALA A 294 38.62 -23.16 -14.13
C ALA A 294 37.86 -23.86 -13.00
N GLU A 295 37.49 -25.11 -13.27
CA GLU A 295 36.90 -26.07 -12.34
C GLU A 295 37.71 -26.24 -11.04
N LYS A 296 37.00 -26.25 -9.91
CA LYS A 296 37.43 -26.95 -8.69
C LYS A 296 36.29 -27.84 -8.17
N LYS A 297 36.50 -29.15 -8.25
CA LYS A 297 35.84 -30.24 -7.46
C LYS A 297 36.28 -30.11 -5.99
N ALA A 298 35.57 -30.52 -4.92
CA ALA A 298 34.60 -31.58 -4.60
C ALA A 298 33.99 -31.29 -3.17
N PRO A 299 33.28 -32.20 -2.44
CA PRO A 299 32.30 -33.27 -2.76
C PRO A 299 30.94 -33.14 -1.99
N SER A 300 30.05 -34.14 -2.22
CA SER A 300 28.65 -34.42 -1.77
C SER A 300 28.35 -34.29 -0.26
N GLU A 301 27.12 -34.28 0.29
CA GLU A 301 25.83 -34.90 -0.08
C GLU A 301 24.71 -34.38 0.89
N ALA A 302 23.48 -34.12 0.41
CA ALA A 302 22.21 -34.33 1.14
C ALA A 302 20.99 -33.87 0.29
N SER A 303 19.90 -34.62 0.39
CA SER A 303 18.81 -34.78 -0.58
C SER A 303 17.50 -34.01 -0.30
N SER A 304 16.78 -33.71 -1.40
CA SER A 304 15.30 -33.52 -1.58
C SER A 304 14.74 -32.09 -1.66
N PRO A 305 13.59 -31.86 -2.32
CA PRO A 305 13.13 -32.31 -3.63
C PRO A 305 12.88 -31.12 -4.60
N ALA A 306 12.64 -31.42 -5.89
CA ALA A 306 12.41 -30.42 -6.93
C ALA A 306 11.20 -29.51 -6.68
N PRO A 307 11.28 -28.20 -6.99
CA PRO A 307 10.12 -27.43 -7.39
C PRO A 307 9.95 -27.48 -8.91
N SER A 308 8.77 -27.96 -9.31
CA SER A 308 8.21 -27.83 -10.64
C SER A 308 7.89 -26.37 -10.99
N ILE A 309 7.68 -26.18 -12.29
CA ILE A 309 7.12 -25.04 -13.02
C ILE A 309 8.15 -23.93 -13.33
N MET A 310 8.55 -23.92 -14.60
CA MET A 310 9.12 -22.77 -15.30
C MET A 310 8.27 -21.53 -15.00
N GLY A 311 8.67 -20.74 -14.00
CA GLY A 311 8.29 -19.34 -13.94
C GLY A 311 8.98 -18.63 -15.08
N ALA A 312 8.23 -17.86 -15.87
CA ALA A 312 8.83 -16.84 -16.72
C ALA A 312 9.85 -16.05 -15.89
N PRO A 313 11.03 -15.66 -16.45
CA PRO A 313 11.98 -14.86 -15.70
C PRO A 313 11.23 -13.67 -15.08
N PRO A 314 11.44 -13.38 -13.79
CA PRO A 314 10.72 -12.29 -13.14
C PRO A 314 10.90 -11.04 -13.98
N VAL A 315 9.80 -10.37 -14.30
CA VAL A 315 9.83 -9.04 -14.92
C VAL A 315 10.60 -8.18 -13.95
N GLU A 316 11.89 -8.01 -14.19
CA GLU A 316 12.70 -7.11 -13.41
C GLU A 316 12.05 -5.72 -13.59
N ILE A 317 11.77 -5.03 -12.49
CA ILE A 317 11.14 -3.70 -12.46
C ILE A 317 12.25 -2.68 -12.23
N PHE A 318 12.21 -1.52 -12.89
CA PHE A 318 13.22 -0.49 -12.65
C PHE A 318 13.09 0.01 -11.20
N SER A 319 14.11 -0.23 -10.37
CA SER A 319 14.10 0.21 -8.97
C SER A 319 14.89 1.51 -8.82
N GLY A 320 14.27 2.61 -9.24
CA GLY A 320 14.84 3.96 -9.18
C GLY A 320 13.78 5.04 -9.17
N ARG A 321 14.17 6.27 -9.48
CA ARG A 321 13.28 7.43 -9.55
C ARG A 321 13.74 8.37 -10.65
N SER A 322 12.82 8.81 -11.48
CA SER A 322 13.03 9.95 -12.38
C SER A 322 12.43 11.22 -11.83
N SER A 323 13.08 12.34 -12.09
CA SER A 323 12.68 13.66 -11.65
C SER A 323 12.81 14.64 -12.82
N LEU A 324 11.74 15.39 -13.10
CA LEU A 324 11.79 16.53 -14.00
C LEU A 324 12.10 17.77 -13.15
N ILE A 325 13.16 18.47 -13.50
CA ILE A 325 13.64 19.65 -12.80
C ILE A 325 13.59 20.83 -13.75
N LYS A 326 13.11 21.97 -13.26
CA LYS A 326 13.03 23.24 -13.99
C LYS A 326 14.04 24.22 -13.43
N ILE A 327 14.76 24.95 -14.29
CA ILE A 327 15.59 26.09 -13.94
C ILE A 327 15.01 27.33 -14.64
N PRO A 328 14.33 28.23 -13.90
CA PRO A 328 13.70 29.41 -14.49
C PRO A 328 14.72 30.39 -15.10
N GLY A 329 14.46 30.93 -16.29
CA GLY A 329 15.29 31.97 -16.91
C GLY A 329 16.77 31.58 -17.09
N GLY A 330 17.07 30.31 -17.36
CA GLY A 330 18.40 29.77 -17.63
C GLY A 330 19.35 29.67 -16.42
N ARG A 331 19.22 30.54 -15.42
CA ARG A 331 20.08 30.59 -14.22
C ARG A 331 19.33 30.83 -12.90
N GLY A 332 18.01 30.66 -12.90
CA GLY A 332 17.21 30.63 -11.68
C GLY A 332 17.60 29.47 -10.77
N LEU A 333 16.96 29.37 -9.61
CA LEU A 333 17.18 28.23 -8.73
C LEU A 333 16.46 26.98 -9.28
N PRO A 334 17.08 25.78 -9.23
CA PRO A 334 16.43 24.55 -9.65
C PRO A 334 15.19 24.21 -8.82
N GLU A 335 14.10 23.85 -9.52
CA GLU A 335 12.80 23.50 -8.95
C GLU A 335 12.42 22.08 -9.39
N LEU A 336 12.17 21.17 -8.43
CA LEU A 336 11.60 19.85 -8.73
C LEU A 336 10.12 20.01 -9.10
N VAL A 337 9.77 19.75 -10.37
CA VAL A 337 8.41 19.96 -10.88
C VAL A 337 7.60 18.68 -11.05
N SER A 338 8.26 17.54 -11.28
CA SER A 338 7.61 16.22 -11.34
C SER A 338 8.57 15.14 -10.88
N SER A 339 8.04 14.07 -10.27
CA SER A 339 8.84 12.90 -9.93
C SER A 339 8.01 11.62 -9.99
N ARG A 340 8.63 10.56 -10.49
CA ARG A 340 8.03 9.22 -10.61
C ARG A 340 9.00 8.18 -10.05
N ASN A 341 8.51 7.42 -9.09
CA ASN A 341 9.21 6.25 -8.58
C ASN A 341 9.02 5.09 -9.55
N ASN A 342 10.04 4.26 -9.67
CA ASN A 342 10.07 3.08 -10.53
C ASN A 342 9.82 3.38 -12.02
N LEU A 343 10.06 4.60 -12.48
CA LEU A 343 10.01 4.96 -13.89
C LEU A 343 11.31 5.65 -14.27
N ALA A 344 11.98 5.18 -15.33
CA ALA A 344 13.05 5.90 -16.00
C ALA A 344 12.44 6.78 -17.11
N MET A 345 12.61 8.09 -17.07
CA MET A 345 12.22 8.98 -18.18
C MET A 345 13.45 9.24 -19.05
N TYR A 346 13.33 9.20 -20.37
CA TYR A 346 14.51 9.25 -21.24
C TYR A 346 14.63 10.57 -22.01
N GLN A 347 13.52 11.16 -22.47
CA GLN A 347 13.50 12.35 -23.33
C GLN A 347 12.44 13.37 -22.86
N ILE A 348 12.60 14.63 -23.25
CA ILE A 348 11.67 15.75 -23.05
C ILE A 348 11.26 16.29 -24.42
N ILE A 349 9.97 16.18 -24.76
CA ILE A 349 9.46 16.67 -26.04
C ILE A 349 8.35 17.68 -25.81
N PRO A 350 8.47 18.92 -26.33
CA PRO A 350 7.39 19.89 -26.26
C PRO A 350 6.23 19.47 -27.19
N TYR A 351 5.01 19.50 -26.66
CA TYR A 351 3.79 19.27 -27.41
C TYR A 351 2.71 20.22 -26.91
N ASN A 352 2.32 21.21 -27.73
CA ASN A 352 1.42 22.29 -27.35
C ASN A 352 1.85 22.92 -26.00
N ASN A 353 1.02 22.77 -24.96
CA ASN A 353 1.28 23.30 -23.62
C ASN A 353 1.81 22.23 -22.65
N TRP A 354 2.19 21.05 -23.15
CA TRP A 354 2.68 19.91 -22.37
C TRP A 354 4.10 19.53 -22.76
N LEU A 355 4.76 18.83 -21.86
CA LEU A 355 6.01 18.10 -22.09
C LEU A 355 5.69 16.61 -22.07
N LEU A 356 6.04 15.91 -23.15
CA LEU A 356 5.98 14.46 -23.23
C LEU A 356 7.29 13.90 -22.66
N LEU A 357 7.17 12.88 -21.81
CA LEU A 357 8.29 12.28 -21.09
C LEU A 357 8.25 10.76 -21.30
N PRO A 358 8.66 10.26 -22.50
CA PRO A 358 8.75 8.83 -22.73
C PRO A 358 9.67 8.18 -21.71
N GLY A 359 9.36 6.93 -21.36
CA GLY A 359 10.06 6.25 -20.29
C GLY A 359 10.05 4.73 -20.37
N GLY A 360 10.73 4.13 -19.41
CA GLY A 360 10.89 2.70 -19.23
C GLY A 360 10.45 2.26 -17.84
N ASP A 361 9.45 1.38 -17.84
CA ASP A 361 8.99 0.44 -16.80
C ASP A 361 7.55 0.09 -17.19
N ASP A 362 7.31 -1.15 -17.61
CA ASP A 362 5.99 -1.63 -18.07
C ASP A 362 5.28 -0.72 -19.10
N GLY A 363 6.05 -0.04 -19.98
CA GLY A 363 5.51 0.82 -21.04
C GLY A 363 4.82 2.08 -20.54
N GLU A 364 5.09 2.53 -19.31
CA GLU A 364 4.57 3.80 -18.82
C GLU A 364 5.05 4.98 -19.68
N PHE A 365 4.12 5.88 -20.01
CA PHE A 365 4.40 7.13 -20.69
C PHE A 365 3.96 8.31 -19.81
N ALA A 366 4.92 9.10 -19.35
CA ALA A 366 4.68 10.24 -18.48
C ALA A 366 4.62 11.56 -19.27
N GLY A 367 4.14 12.60 -18.59
CA GLY A 367 4.11 13.96 -19.09
C GLY A 367 4.04 14.98 -17.98
N TYR A 368 4.13 16.24 -18.37
CA TYR A 368 3.99 17.37 -17.48
C TYR A 368 3.30 18.54 -18.19
N ALA A 369 2.39 19.23 -17.51
CA ALA A 369 1.76 20.46 -17.97
C ALA A 369 2.36 21.65 -17.20
N PRO A 370 3.33 22.39 -17.78
CA PRO A 370 3.96 23.53 -17.11
C PRO A 370 3.00 24.60 -16.60
N GLN A 371 1.98 24.94 -17.40
CA GLN A 371 1.01 25.98 -17.04
C GLN A 371 0.15 25.59 -15.83
N GLU A 372 -0.24 24.32 -15.76
CA GLU A 372 -1.08 23.79 -14.67
C GLU A 372 -0.25 23.30 -13.48
N ARG A 373 1.06 23.13 -13.67
CA ARG A 373 2.01 22.53 -12.71
C ARG A 373 1.56 21.14 -12.26
N ARG A 374 1.22 20.29 -13.24
CA ARG A 374 0.70 18.94 -13.00
C ARG A 374 1.41 17.91 -13.85
N ALA A 375 1.67 16.74 -13.27
CA ALA A 375 2.12 15.57 -14.03
C ALA A 375 0.93 14.95 -14.78
N ILE A 376 1.23 14.28 -15.88
CA ILE A 376 0.28 13.60 -16.75
C ILE A 376 0.76 12.16 -16.98
N SER A 377 -0.17 11.21 -17.08
CA SER A 377 0.07 9.86 -17.57
C SER A 377 -0.67 9.71 -18.90
N PHE A 378 0.05 9.35 -19.96
CA PHE A 378 -0.49 9.13 -21.30
C PHE A 378 -0.76 7.65 -21.56
N ALA A 379 -1.37 7.34 -22.71
CA ALA A 379 -1.47 5.98 -23.22
C ALA A 379 -0.07 5.34 -23.33
N GLY A 380 0.11 4.23 -22.62
CA GLY A 380 1.38 3.50 -22.53
C GLY A 380 1.59 2.52 -23.69
N SER A 381 2.81 2.02 -23.81
CA SER A 381 3.21 1.06 -24.85
C SER A 381 3.03 -0.38 -24.39
N ASN A 382 2.82 -1.30 -25.34
CA ASN A 382 2.94 -2.73 -25.08
C ASN A 382 4.39 -3.16 -24.82
N SER A 383 5.36 -2.40 -25.32
CA SER A 383 6.77 -2.58 -24.99
C SER A 383 7.10 -2.02 -23.60
N ALA A 384 8.12 -2.55 -22.95
CA ALA A 384 8.50 -2.13 -21.60
C ALA A 384 9.15 -0.74 -21.58
N GLN A 385 9.78 -0.33 -22.68
CA GLN A 385 10.51 0.93 -22.80
C GLN A 385 10.10 1.70 -24.05
N ILE A 386 9.88 3.01 -23.88
CA ILE A 386 9.77 4.01 -24.93
C ILE A 386 10.99 4.90 -24.79
N LEU A 387 11.99 4.74 -25.64
CA LEU A 387 13.28 5.42 -25.49
C LEU A 387 13.26 6.83 -26.04
N GLU A 388 12.72 6.99 -27.25
CA GLU A 388 12.72 8.24 -27.98
C GLU A 388 11.40 8.40 -28.73
N ILE A 389 10.94 9.63 -28.90
CA ILE A 389 9.81 9.96 -29.76
C ILE A 389 10.23 11.07 -30.72
N THR A 390 10.06 10.82 -32.02
CA THR A 390 10.43 11.72 -33.11
C THR A 390 9.21 12.13 -33.93
N PRO A 391 9.11 13.38 -34.42
CA PRO A 391 7.97 13.83 -35.23
C PRO A 391 7.88 13.06 -36.56
N LEU A 392 6.66 12.70 -36.94
CA LEU A 392 6.33 12.03 -38.21
C LEU A 392 5.73 13.03 -39.21
N GLU A 393 4.68 13.72 -38.78
CA GLU A 393 4.04 14.83 -39.48
C GLU A 393 4.02 16.03 -38.52
N THR A 394 3.95 17.25 -39.05
CA THR A 394 3.95 18.45 -38.20
C THR A 394 2.80 18.42 -37.18
N GLY A 395 3.16 18.25 -35.91
CA GLY A 395 2.38 18.62 -34.73
C GLY A 395 1.27 17.68 -34.26
N THR A 396 1.01 16.53 -34.90
CA THR A 396 -0.08 15.63 -34.47
C THR A 396 0.30 14.15 -34.37
N LYS A 397 1.30 13.70 -35.13
CA LYS A 397 1.74 12.31 -35.14
C LYS A 397 3.24 12.21 -34.93
N TYR A 398 3.63 11.22 -34.15
CA TYR A 398 5.01 10.94 -33.79
C TYR A 398 5.29 9.45 -33.87
N LEU A 399 6.55 9.10 -34.10
CA LEU A 399 7.06 7.74 -33.98
C LEU A 399 7.74 7.58 -32.63
N ALA A 400 7.37 6.55 -31.90
CA ALA A 400 7.97 6.15 -30.64
C ALA A 400 8.88 4.95 -30.87
N LEU A 401 10.17 5.10 -30.56
CA LEU A 401 11.17 4.04 -30.54
C LEU A 401 10.97 3.20 -29.27
N THR A 402 10.77 1.89 -29.42
CA THR A 402 10.47 1.01 -28.30
C THR A 402 11.47 -0.14 -28.20
N ASN A 403 11.73 -0.59 -26.96
CA ASN A 403 12.55 -1.76 -26.66
C ASN A 403 11.81 -2.68 -25.66
N ASN A 404 12.17 -3.97 -25.70
CA ASN A 404 11.58 -5.04 -24.89
C ASN A 404 10.03 -5.14 -25.05
N PRO A 405 9.51 -5.53 -26.24
CA PRO A 405 10.26 -5.84 -27.47
C PRO A 405 10.64 -4.61 -28.30
N VAL A 406 11.60 -4.80 -29.20
CA VAL A 406 12.06 -3.77 -30.15
C VAL A 406 10.99 -3.48 -31.19
N GLY A 407 10.82 -2.20 -31.54
CA GLY A 407 9.99 -1.80 -32.68
C GLY A 407 9.60 -0.33 -32.65
N LEU A 408 8.65 0.03 -33.51
CA LEU A 408 8.04 1.36 -33.54
C LEU A 408 6.58 1.31 -33.09
N SER A 409 6.16 2.39 -32.44
CA SER A 409 4.74 2.67 -32.20
C SER A 409 4.39 4.05 -32.76
N LEU A 410 3.18 4.19 -33.31
CA LEU A 410 2.61 5.46 -33.74
C LEU A 410 1.90 6.11 -32.56
N LEU A 411 2.36 7.30 -32.19
CA LEU A 411 1.71 8.19 -31.24
C LEU A 411 0.88 9.21 -32.01
N ASP A 412 -0.45 9.13 -31.90
CA ASP A 412 -1.38 9.95 -32.67
C ASP A 412 -2.32 10.75 -31.74
N PHE A 413 -2.19 12.07 -31.78
CA PHE A 413 -3.07 12.99 -31.04
C PHE A 413 -4.36 13.35 -31.80
N SER A 414 -4.46 12.95 -33.06
CA SER A 414 -5.61 13.18 -33.95
C SER A 414 -6.49 11.95 -34.15
N SER A 415 -6.20 10.83 -33.46
CA SER A 415 -6.96 9.59 -33.61
C SER A 415 -8.45 9.78 -33.34
N SER A 416 -9.26 9.17 -34.20
CA SER A 416 -10.71 9.06 -34.11
C SER A 416 -11.16 7.67 -33.63
N ALA A 417 -10.32 6.96 -32.88
CA ALA A 417 -10.73 5.74 -32.21
C ALA A 417 -11.59 6.02 -30.96
N VAL A 418 -12.37 5.00 -30.53
CA VAL A 418 -13.10 5.07 -29.26
C VAL A 418 -12.11 5.17 -28.11
N ARG A 419 -12.24 6.26 -27.35
CA ARG A 419 -11.36 6.61 -26.23
C ARG A 419 -11.73 5.79 -25.02
N HIS A 420 -10.76 5.24 -24.28
CA HIS A 420 -11.07 4.48 -23.09
C HIS A 420 -10.00 4.52 -22.00
N ALA A 421 -10.45 4.35 -20.77
CA ALA A 421 -9.61 4.23 -19.57
C ALA A 421 -10.14 3.09 -18.69
N THR A 422 -9.26 2.17 -18.27
CA THR A 422 -9.66 1.07 -17.38
C THR A 422 -8.85 1.08 -16.10
N THR A 423 -9.54 1.16 -14.96
CA THR A 423 -8.87 1.09 -13.66
C THR A 423 -8.23 -0.28 -13.45
N LYS A 424 -7.13 -0.31 -12.71
CA LYS A 424 -6.68 -1.48 -11.97
C LYS A 424 -7.75 -1.87 -10.94
N ARG A 425 -7.41 -2.84 -10.12
CA ARG A 425 -8.27 -3.31 -9.04
C ARG A 425 -8.41 -2.27 -7.91
N ILE A 426 -9.63 -1.76 -7.73
CA ILE A 426 -10.03 -0.95 -6.57
C ILE A 426 -10.46 -1.89 -5.45
N ASN A 427 -9.89 -1.75 -4.24
CA ASN A 427 -10.21 -2.59 -3.08
C ASN A 427 -11.17 -1.88 -2.10
N LEU A 428 -12.39 -2.41 -1.98
CA LEU A 428 -13.44 -1.91 -1.07
C LEU A 428 -13.30 -2.42 0.38
N GLN A 429 -12.20 -3.13 0.69
CA GLN A 429 -11.84 -3.73 1.99
C GLN A 429 -12.70 -4.92 2.43
N THR A 430 -13.99 -4.90 2.14
CA THR A 430 -14.94 -5.97 2.47
C THR A 430 -15.81 -6.31 1.25
N PRO A 431 -16.28 -7.56 1.12
CA PRO A 431 -17.33 -7.90 0.17
C PRO A 431 -18.52 -6.96 0.34
N SER A 432 -18.94 -6.33 -0.75
CA SER A 432 -19.94 -5.27 -0.73
C SER A 432 -20.89 -5.39 -1.91
N GLU A 433 -22.11 -4.89 -1.74
CA GLU A 433 -22.98 -4.53 -2.85
C GLU A 433 -22.52 -3.18 -3.40
N ILE A 434 -22.28 -3.13 -4.71
CA ILE A 434 -21.70 -1.95 -5.37
C ILE A 434 -22.85 -1.06 -5.84
N GLY A 435 -22.86 0.16 -5.34
CA GLY A 435 -23.82 1.20 -5.69
C GLY A 435 -23.33 2.06 -6.86
N ALA A 436 -23.85 3.28 -6.92
CA ALA A 436 -23.56 4.20 -8.02
C ALA A 436 -22.12 4.75 -7.95
N LEU A 437 -21.48 4.84 -9.12
CA LEU A 437 -20.30 5.64 -9.38
C LEU A 437 -20.74 7.08 -9.74
N ARG A 438 -20.16 8.08 -9.10
CA ARG A 438 -20.50 9.49 -9.32
C ARG A 438 -19.24 10.28 -9.62
N PHE A 439 -19.25 11.09 -10.68
CA PHE A 439 -18.13 11.95 -11.01
C PHE A 439 -18.34 13.33 -10.38
N ASN A 440 -17.28 13.95 -9.86
CA ASN A 440 -17.40 15.27 -9.24
C ASN A 440 -17.87 16.34 -10.24
N ARG A 441 -17.42 16.22 -11.50
CA ARG A 441 -17.80 17.10 -12.60
C ARG A 441 -17.47 16.49 -13.95
N ILE A 442 -18.33 16.77 -14.92
CA ILE A 442 -18.13 16.57 -16.36
C ILE A 442 -18.00 17.95 -17.00
N ARG A 443 -16.98 18.18 -17.83
CA ARG A 443 -16.76 19.46 -18.52
C ARG A 443 -16.58 19.24 -20.01
N HIS A 444 -17.23 20.09 -20.81
CA HIS A 444 -17.07 20.15 -22.28
C HIS A 444 -17.50 18.87 -23.04
N PHE A 445 -18.38 18.04 -22.46
CA PHE A 445 -19.12 16.98 -23.16
C PHE A 445 -20.40 16.59 -22.41
N SER A 446 -21.32 15.87 -23.06
CA SER A 446 -22.58 15.44 -22.46
C SER A 446 -22.39 14.18 -21.61
N PRO A 447 -23.07 14.04 -20.45
CA PRO A 447 -23.11 12.76 -19.73
C PRO A 447 -23.59 11.57 -20.56
N GLU A 448 -24.35 11.81 -21.64
CA GLU A 448 -24.84 10.77 -22.56
C GLU A 448 -23.69 10.16 -23.41
N ASP A 449 -22.61 10.91 -23.61
CA ASP A 449 -21.41 10.45 -24.32
C ASP A 449 -20.53 9.54 -23.44
N LEU A 450 -20.80 9.50 -22.14
CA LEU A 450 -20.02 8.75 -21.16
C LEU A 450 -20.59 7.35 -20.94
N THR A 451 -19.91 6.36 -21.49
CA THR A 451 -20.18 4.95 -21.19
C THR A 451 -19.31 4.49 -20.03
N VAL A 452 -19.95 4.01 -18.96
CA VAL A 452 -19.28 3.39 -17.81
C VAL A 452 -19.61 1.91 -17.77
N LYS A 453 -18.59 1.05 -17.71
CA LYS A 453 -18.73 -0.38 -17.45
C LYS A 453 -18.08 -0.73 -16.12
N MET A 454 -18.71 -1.63 -15.37
CA MET A 454 -18.20 -2.08 -14.07
C MET A 454 -18.17 -3.61 -14.03
N ARG A 455 -17.16 -4.15 -13.35
CA ARG A 455 -17.11 -5.57 -12.98
C ARG A 455 -16.52 -5.74 -11.59
N ALA A 456 -16.87 -6.82 -10.92
CA ALA A 456 -16.48 -7.05 -9.54
C ALA A 456 -15.86 -8.43 -9.33
N ASN A 457 -15.10 -8.58 -8.25
CA ASN A 457 -14.48 -9.84 -7.84
C ASN A 457 -14.50 -9.96 -6.31
N ARG A 458 -14.67 -11.18 -5.80
CA ARG A 458 -14.56 -11.50 -4.37
C ARG A 458 -13.19 -12.08 -3.99
N GLY A 459 -12.48 -12.65 -4.96
CA GLY A 459 -11.15 -13.22 -4.80
C GLY A 459 -10.04 -12.20 -4.96
N ARG A 460 -8.85 -12.55 -4.47
CA ARG A 460 -7.63 -11.75 -4.60
C ARG A 460 -6.90 -11.97 -5.93
N ASP A 461 -7.39 -12.86 -6.78
CA ASP A 461 -6.80 -13.11 -8.08
C ASP A 461 -6.95 -11.90 -9.01
N LEU A 462 -5.97 -11.68 -9.89
CA LEU A 462 -5.99 -10.57 -10.85
C LEU A 462 -6.67 -10.97 -12.16
N THR A 463 -6.68 -12.25 -12.49
CA THR A 463 -7.10 -12.84 -13.76
C THR A 463 -8.46 -13.52 -13.66
N GLU A 464 -8.67 -14.33 -12.63
CA GLU A 464 -9.86 -15.18 -12.48
C GLU A 464 -10.85 -14.63 -11.45
N GLY A 465 -12.12 -15.05 -11.56
CA GLY A 465 -13.19 -14.72 -10.60
C GLY A 465 -13.88 -13.36 -10.81
N TRP A 466 -13.55 -12.63 -11.89
CA TRP A 466 -14.26 -11.42 -12.27
C TRP A 466 -15.62 -11.72 -12.88
N THR A 467 -16.64 -10.94 -12.50
CA THR A 467 -17.92 -10.94 -13.23
C THR A 467 -17.71 -10.46 -14.67
N PRO A 468 -18.64 -10.79 -15.60
CA PRO A 468 -18.71 -10.10 -16.88
C PRO A 468 -18.79 -8.58 -16.68
N TRP A 469 -18.26 -7.83 -17.66
CA TRP A 469 -18.46 -6.38 -17.70
C TRP A 469 -19.94 -6.06 -17.85
N THR A 470 -20.46 -5.22 -16.95
CA THR A 470 -21.86 -4.76 -16.97
C THR A 470 -21.88 -3.28 -17.30
N ASP A 471 -22.71 -2.90 -18.28
CA ASP A 471 -22.95 -1.49 -18.61
C ASP A 471 -23.72 -0.83 -17.47
N ALA A 472 -23.18 0.26 -16.94
CA ALA A 472 -23.78 0.99 -15.84
C ALA A 472 -24.86 1.93 -16.39
N LEU A 473 -26.06 1.82 -15.84
CA LEU A 473 -27.20 2.65 -16.20
C LEU A 473 -27.03 4.03 -15.57
N GLN A 474 -27.11 5.07 -16.39
CA GLN A 474 -27.15 6.44 -15.90
C GLN A 474 -28.43 6.67 -15.09
N ARG A 475 -28.30 7.08 -13.84
CA ARG A 475 -29.38 7.43 -12.92
C ARG A 475 -29.04 8.76 -12.27
N HIS A 476 -29.78 9.81 -12.64
CA HIS A 476 -29.49 11.18 -12.23
C HIS A 476 -28.04 11.54 -12.63
N ASP A 477 -27.21 11.87 -11.65
CA ASP A 477 -25.80 12.25 -11.75
C ASP A 477 -24.82 11.10 -11.48
N GLY A 478 -25.29 9.84 -11.46
CA GLY A 478 -24.45 8.66 -11.23
C GLY A 478 -24.70 7.50 -12.19
N TRP A 479 -23.77 6.54 -12.21
CA TRP A 479 -23.79 5.34 -13.04
C TRP A 479 -23.87 4.10 -12.13
N LEU A 480 -24.92 3.29 -12.28
CA LEU A 480 -25.16 2.11 -11.45
C LEU A 480 -25.17 0.84 -12.30
N ALA A 481 -24.37 -0.15 -11.92
CA ALA A 481 -24.46 -1.52 -12.43
C ALA A 481 -25.33 -2.37 -11.47
N PRO A 482 -26.61 -2.66 -11.78
CA PRO A 482 -27.52 -3.31 -10.84
C PRO A 482 -27.07 -4.73 -10.45
N GLY A 483 -27.18 -5.06 -9.16
CA GLY A 483 -26.87 -6.41 -8.65
C GLY A 483 -25.37 -6.74 -8.58
N LEU A 484 -24.49 -5.79 -8.86
CA LEU A 484 -23.05 -6.02 -8.83
C LEU A 484 -22.55 -6.16 -7.39
N THR A 485 -21.89 -7.27 -7.08
CA THR A 485 -21.40 -7.57 -5.73
C THR A 485 -19.94 -8.05 -5.77
N GLY A 486 -19.10 -7.55 -4.87
CA GLY A 486 -17.71 -7.93 -4.75
C GLY A 486 -16.93 -7.11 -3.73
N GLN A 487 -15.71 -7.55 -3.42
CA GLN A 487 -14.76 -6.78 -2.61
C GLN A 487 -13.88 -5.89 -3.48
N TYR A 488 -13.62 -6.35 -4.69
CA TYR A 488 -12.77 -5.69 -5.67
C TYR A 488 -13.61 -5.21 -6.84
N LEU A 489 -13.31 -4.01 -7.32
CA LEU A 489 -14.02 -3.35 -8.41
C LEU A 489 -13.05 -2.96 -9.51
N GLN A 490 -13.49 -3.06 -10.75
CA GLN A 490 -12.88 -2.39 -11.89
C GLN A 490 -13.92 -1.54 -12.61
N VAL A 491 -13.48 -0.39 -13.06
CA VAL A 491 -14.27 0.58 -13.82
C VAL A 491 -13.60 0.78 -15.16
N LYS A 492 -14.38 0.69 -16.24
CA LYS A 492 -13.97 1.05 -17.59
C LYS A 492 -14.82 2.23 -18.05
N ILE A 493 -14.14 3.28 -18.49
CA ILE A 493 -14.72 4.50 -19.06
C ILE A 493 -14.50 4.45 -20.56
N GLN A 494 -15.52 4.80 -21.33
CA GLN A 494 -15.43 4.99 -22.78
C GLN A 494 -16.07 6.30 -23.18
N LEU A 495 -15.40 7.02 -24.09
CA LEU A 495 -15.80 8.30 -24.64
C LEU A 495 -15.71 8.26 -26.17
N PRO A 496 -16.50 9.07 -26.88
CA PRO A 496 -16.55 9.04 -28.33
C PRO A 496 -15.27 9.59 -28.98
N PRO A 497 -15.00 9.25 -30.25
CA PRO A 497 -13.88 9.77 -31.03
C PRO A 497 -13.79 11.30 -31.12
N ASP A 498 -14.93 11.95 -31.39
CA ASP A 498 -15.13 13.36 -31.72
C ASP A 498 -15.27 14.25 -30.49
N LEU A 499 -14.61 13.85 -29.40
CA LEU A 499 -14.60 14.58 -28.15
C LEU A 499 -13.86 15.92 -28.27
N ASP A 500 -14.43 16.97 -27.69
CA ASP A 500 -13.79 18.30 -27.59
C ASP A 500 -12.39 18.15 -26.94
N PRO A 501 -11.31 18.70 -27.52
CA PRO A 501 -9.98 18.67 -26.91
C PRO A 501 -9.91 19.24 -25.48
N ALA A 502 -10.85 20.11 -25.09
CA ALA A 502 -10.99 20.65 -23.74
C ALA A 502 -11.83 19.77 -22.79
N ALA A 503 -12.31 18.61 -23.24
CA ALA A 503 -13.08 17.68 -22.42
C ALA A 503 -12.29 17.18 -21.21
N GLU A 504 -12.93 17.29 -20.04
CA GLU A 504 -12.38 16.80 -18.78
C GLU A 504 -13.43 16.02 -17.99
N LEU A 505 -13.01 14.92 -17.40
CA LEU A 505 -13.79 14.12 -16.45
C LEU A 505 -13.05 14.08 -15.10
N ASP A 506 -13.69 14.63 -14.06
CA ASP A 506 -13.09 14.66 -12.72
C ASP A 506 -12.98 13.27 -12.08
N GLN A 507 -12.33 13.23 -10.91
CA GLN A 507 -12.38 12.08 -10.00
C GLN A 507 -13.82 11.60 -9.75
N ALA A 508 -13.93 10.33 -9.37
CA ALA A 508 -15.21 9.72 -9.04
C ALA A 508 -15.27 9.27 -7.58
N GLU A 509 -16.48 9.13 -7.06
CA GLU A 509 -16.77 8.44 -5.80
C GLU A 509 -17.64 7.21 -6.12
N VAL A 510 -17.24 6.03 -5.63
CA VAL A 510 -18.09 4.84 -5.68
C VAL A 510 -18.74 4.62 -4.33
N HIS A 511 -20.06 4.49 -4.33
CA HIS A 511 -20.83 4.12 -3.14
C HIS A 511 -20.99 2.60 -3.09
N PHE A 512 -20.95 2.04 -1.89
CA PHE A 512 -21.12 0.60 -1.69
C PHE A 512 -21.67 0.29 -0.30
N LEU A 513 -22.36 -0.85 -0.18
CA LEU A 513 -22.88 -1.36 1.08
C LEU A 513 -22.06 -2.60 1.48
N PRO A 514 -21.21 -2.51 2.51
CA PRO A 514 -20.52 -3.67 3.05
C PRO A 514 -21.49 -4.77 3.48
N GLN A 515 -21.08 -6.02 3.32
CA GLN A 515 -21.82 -7.16 3.85
C GLN A 515 -21.93 -7.06 5.37
N ASN A 516 -23.16 -7.16 5.89
CA ASN A 516 -23.40 -7.24 7.33
C ASN A 516 -22.83 -8.54 7.92
N ARG A 517 -21.93 -8.41 8.90
CA ARG A 517 -21.27 -9.49 9.61
C ARG A 517 -21.85 -9.61 11.02
N ARG A 518 -21.90 -10.85 11.50
CA ARG A 518 -22.44 -11.16 12.82
C ARG A 518 -21.44 -10.77 13.92
N PRO A 519 -21.93 -10.34 15.09
CA PRO A 519 -21.07 -10.18 16.26
C PRO A 519 -20.52 -11.52 16.73
N VAL A 520 -19.35 -11.49 17.37
CA VAL A 520 -18.65 -12.66 17.89
C VAL A 520 -18.48 -12.52 19.41
N LEU A 521 -18.83 -13.58 20.15
CA LEU A 521 -18.52 -13.69 21.58
C LEU A 521 -17.03 -14.01 21.75
N GLN A 522 -16.28 -13.08 22.34
CA GLN A 522 -14.84 -13.24 22.59
C GLN A 522 -14.56 -13.99 23.89
N SER A 523 -15.32 -13.67 24.94
CA SER A 523 -15.22 -14.33 26.24
C SER A 523 -16.54 -14.28 26.99
N PHE A 524 -16.79 -15.31 27.78
CA PHE A 524 -17.86 -15.40 28.75
C PHE A 524 -17.27 -15.98 30.04
N ARG A 525 -17.67 -15.46 31.20
CA ARG A 525 -17.26 -15.98 32.51
C ARG A 525 -18.36 -15.82 33.54
N LEU A 526 -18.54 -16.86 34.34
CA LEU A 526 -19.23 -16.80 35.63
C LEU A 526 -18.19 -16.58 36.72
N ILE A 527 -18.42 -15.57 37.57
CA ILE A 527 -17.59 -15.36 38.77
C ILE A 527 -18.05 -16.34 39.84
N SER A 528 -17.14 -16.76 40.73
CA SER A 528 -17.49 -17.60 41.89
C SER A 528 -18.71 -17.05 42.65
N PRO A 529 -19.58 -17.92 43.18
CA PRO A 529 -20.79 -17.51 43.87
C PRO A 529 -20.48 -16.72 45.15
N ASN A 530 -21.46 -15.96 45.63
CA ASN A 530 -21.39 -15.13 46.84
C ASN A 530 -20.42 -13.94 46.74
N PHE A 531 -20.08 -13.52 45.52
CA PHE A 531 -19.31 -12.30 45.27
C PHE A 531 -20.14 -11.32 44.44
N GLY A 532 -20.17 -10.07 44.92
CA GLY A 532 -20.85 -8.95 44.26
C GLY A 532 -19.86 -7.88 43.79
N LEU A 533 -20.31 -7.02 42.89
CA LEU A 533 -19.54 -5.83 42.46
C LEU A 533 -19.95 -4.61 43.27
N SER A 534 -18.95 -3.90 43.79
CA SER A 534 -19.13 -2.57 44.38
C SER A 534 -18.34 -1.54 43.60
N ALA A 535 -19.00 -0.42 43.27
CA ALA A 535 -18.36 0.71 42.61
C ALA A 535 -17.26 1.29 43.51
N ARG A 536 -16.09 1.56 42.94
CA ARG A 536 -14.94 2.09 43.69
C ARG A 536 -15.30 3.46 44.28
N SER A 537 -15.46 3.52 45.61
CA SER A 537 -15.62 4.79 46.32
C SER A 537 -14.23 5.42 46.52
N ASN A 538 -14.08 6.71 46.22
CA ASN A 538 -12.81 7.45 46.37
C ASN A 538 -12.48 7.81 47.83
N GLY A 539 -13.03 7.11 48.82
CA GLY A 539 -12.87 7.47 50.24
C GLY A 539 -12.58 6.27 51.14
N GLY A 540 -11.36 6.24 51.69
CA GLY A 540 -11.10 5.74 53.05
C GLY A 540 -10.99 4.23 53.27
N ASN A 541 -9.79 3.82 53.71
CA ASN A 541 -9.39 2.55 54.34
C ASN A 541 -9.30 1.31 53.43
N ALA A 542 -8.05 0.89 53.23
CA ALA A 542 -7.64 -0.29 52.50
C ALA A 542 -7.94 -1.57 53.30
N ASN A 543 -9.03 -2.25 52.93
CA ASN A 543 -9.00 -3.70 52.92
C ASN A 543 -8.42 -4.16 51.57
N PRO A 544 -7.62 -5.23 51.50
CA PRO A 544 -7.14 -5.78 50.23
C PRO A 544 -8.30 -6.46 49.48
N SER A 545 -9.18 -5.68 48.87
CA SER A 545 -10.21 -6.19 47.96
C SER A 545 -9.60 -6.35 46.57
N LEU A 546 -9.68 -7.55 46.00
CA LEU A 546 -9.33 -7.77 44.61
C LEU A 546 -10.28 -6.97 43.71
N THR A 547 -9.71 -6.37 42.67
CA THR A 547 -10.51 -5.74 41.61
C THR A 547 -11.01 -6.80 40.63
N LEU A 548 -12.13 -6.55 39.95
CA LEU A 548 -12.66 -7.47 38.94
C LEU A 548 -11.60 -7.81 37.88
N GLY A 549 -10.79 -6.83 37.45
CA GLY A 549 -9.68 -7.05 36.52
C GLY A 549 -8.65 -8.06 37.01
N GLN A 550 -8.34 -8.09 38.30
CA GLN A 550 -7.41 -9.07 38.90
C GLN A 550 -8.04 -10.46 38.98
N VAL A 551 -9.32 -10.55 39.36
CA VAL A 551 -10.07 -11.83 39.43
C VAL A 551 -10.13 -12.50 38.06
N ILE A 552 -10.29 -11.71 36.99
CA ILE A 552 -10.45 -12.22 35.64
C ILE A 552 -9.12 -12.22 34.84
N GLY A 553 -7.99 -11.88 35.46
CA GLY A 553 -6.66 -11.92 34.84
C GLY A 553 -6.42 -10.90 33.72
N THR A 554 -7.12 -9.76 33.73
CA THR A 554 -6.97 -8.68 32.74
C THR A 554 -6.55 -7.37 33.39
N THR A 555 -5.32 -6.93 33.15
CA THR A 555 -4.80 -5.64 33.64
C THR A 555 -4.92 -4.57 32.55
N PRO A 556 -5.52 -3.40 32.81
CA PRO A 556 -5.73 -2.40 31.78
C PRO A 556 -4.43 -1.63 31.43
N PRO A 557 -4.10 -1.41 30.14
CA PRO A 557 -3.05 -0.47 29.74
C PRO A 557 -3.51 1.00 29.87
N PRO A 558 -2.60 1.96 30.15
CA PRO A 558 -2.97 3.29 30.66
C PRO A 558 -3.47 4.32 29.64
N THR A 559 -3.68 4.01 28.35
CA THR A 559 -4.02 5.05 27.35
C THR A 559 -4.92 4.54 26.23
N LYS A 560 -6.21 4.95 26.16
CA LYS A 560 -7.13 4.95 24.97
C LYS A 560 -8.60 5.41 25.29
N PRO A 561 -9.52 5.56 24.29
CA PRO A 561 -10.64 6.56 24.22
C PRO A 561 -11.93 6.26 25.05
N PRO A 562 -12.96 7.15 25.05
CA PRO A 562 -14.04 7.21 26.08
C PRO A 562 -14.94 5.97 26.26
N ALA A 563 -15.20 5.17 25.22
CA ALA A 563 -16.04 3.97 25.32
C ALA A 563 -15.42 2.90 26.25
N GLU A 564 -14.10 2.95 26.42
CA GLU A 564 -13.33 2.03 27.25
C GLU A 564 -13.28 2.47 28.73
N ARG A 565 -13.75 3.69 29.06
CA ARG A 565 -13.86 4.17 30.45
C ARG A 565 -14.86 3.36 31.26
N LYS A 566 -16.05 3.06 30.71
CA LYS A 566 -17.05 2.21 31.40
C LYS A 566 -16.53 0.80 31.66
N ARG A 567 -15.77 0.25 30.72
CA ARG A 567 -15.09 -1.05 30.88
C ARG A 567 -13.99 -0.96 31.93
N GLN A 568 -13.20 0.11 31.93
CA GLN A 568 -12.17 0.36 32.93
C GLN A 568 -12.74 0.54 34.34
N ASP A 569 -13.85 1.28 34.48
CA ASP A 569 -14.57 1.48 35.74
C ASP A 569 -15.13 0.14 36.26
N LEU A 570 -15.66 -0.69 35.37
CA LEU A 570 -16.10 -2.05 35.69
C LEU A 570 -14.92 -2.93 36.14
N LEU A 571 -13.80 -2.94 35.40
CA LEU A 571 -12.60 -3.71 35.78
C LEU A 571 -11.96 -3.19 37.06
N ALA A 572 -12.10 -1.91 37.37
CA ALA A 572 -11.62 -1.27 38.59
C ALA A 572 -12.60 -1.40 39.77
N SER A 573 -13.80 -1.95 39.54
CA SER A 573 -14.78 -2.23 40.59
C SER A 573 -14.25 -3.31 41.53
N GLN A 574 -14.56 -3.16 42.81
CA GLN A 574 -14.11 -4.10 43.85
C GLN A 574 -15.04 -5.30 43.87
N VAL A 575 -14.47 -6.49 43.90
CA VAL A 575 -15.21 -7.73 44.14
C VAL A 575 -15.29 -7.90 45.65
N ILE A 576 -16.51 -7.85 46.19
CA ILE A 576 -16.77 -7.93 47.64
C ILE A 576 -17.58 -9.18 47.94
N PRO A 577 -17.36 -9.84 49.10
CA PRO A 577 -18.26 -10.89 49.57
C PRO A 577 -19.68 -10.34 49.70
N GLN A 578 -20.62 -10.93 48.96
CA GLN A 578 -22.04 -10.62 48.98
C GLN A 578 -22.80 -11.95 48.85
N PRO A 579 -23.23 -12.56 49.98
CA PRO A 579 -23.96 -13.82 49.97
C PRO A 579 -25.15 -13.78 49.01
N GLY A 580 -25.32 -14.85 48.23
CA GLY A 580 -26.39 -14.96 47.24
C GLY A 580 -26.11 -14.29 45.89
N ALA A 581 -25.09 -13.42 45.77
CA ALA A 581 -24.77 -12.80 44.48
C ALA A 581 -24.10 -13.77 43.51
N GLN A 582 -24.50 -13.71 42.25
CA GLN A 582 -23.87 -14.37 41.11
C GLN A 582 -23.63 -13.34 40.01
N ILE A 583 -22.43 -13.35 39.41
CA ILE A 583 -22.06 -12.42 38.33
C ILE A 583 -21.76 -13.22 37.05
N ALA A 584 -22.32 -12.78 35.92
CA ALA A 584 -21.94 -13.23 34.59
C ALA A 584 -21.37 -12.04 33.80
N LEU A 585 -20.25 -12.26 33.10
CA LEU A 585 -19.52 -11.27 32.32
C LEU A 585 -19.26 -11.80 30.91
N TRP A 586 -19.48 -10.96 29.90
CA TRP A 586 -19.17 -11.27 28.50
C TRP A 586 -18.45 -10.12 27.80
N THR A 587 -17.62 -10.47 26.82
CA THR A 587 -17.02 -9.51 25.88
C THR A 587 -17.38 -9.92 24.45
N VAL A 588 -17.84 -8.94 23.68
CA VAL A 588 -18.30 -9.13 22.30
C VAL A 588 -17.50 -8.24 21.36
N ALA A 589 -17.22 -8.74 20.16
CA ALA A 589 -16.63 -7.96 19.09
C ALA A 589 -17.57 -7.95 17.89
N ASP A 590 -17.97 -6.76 17.48
CA ASP A 590 -18.73 -6.55 16.26
C ASP A 590 -17.81 -6.03 15.15
N PRO A 591 -17.65 -6.77 14.04
CA PRO A 591 -16.78 -6.33 12.95
C PRO A 591 -17.26 -5.06 12.24
N ASP A 592 -18.54 -4.73 12.31
CA ASP A 592 -19.18 -3.62 11.60
C ASP A 592 -19.42 -2.39 12.51
N SER A 593 -19.13 -2.53 13.80
CA SER A 593 -19.35 -1.53 14.85
C SER A 593 -20.82 -1.15 15.03
N ASP A 594 -21.71 -2.12 14.88
CA ASP A 594 -23.14 -1.98 15.13
C ASP A 594 -23.44 -1.81 16.64
N ASN A 595 -24.56 -1.16 16.94
CA ASN A 595 -25.10 -1.12 18.29
C ASN A 595 -25.72 -2.48 18.62
N LEU A 596 -25.35 -3.08 19.75
CA LEU A 596 -25.83 -4.40 20.17
C LEU A 596 -26.55 -4.33 21.51
N THR A 597 -27.54 -5.18 21.71
CA THR A 597 -28.06 -5.55 23.04
C THR A 597 -27.80 -7.02 23.31
N ALA A 598 -27.71 -7.37 24.59
CA ALA A 598 -27.57 -8.73 25.08
C ALA A 598 -28.78 -9.13 25.91
N THR A 599 -29.34 -10.31 25.62
CA THR A 599 -30.32 -10.99 26.48
C THR A 599 -29.66 -12.23 27.05
N PHE A 600 -29.57 -12.31 28.38
CA PHE A 600 -29.00 -13.44 29.09
C PHE A 600 -30.11 -14.26 29.74
N SER A 601 -30.16 -15.55 29.40
CA SER A 601 -31.20 -16.48 29.85
C SER A 601 -30.57 -17.69 30.54
N ILE A 602 -31.30 -18.28 31.48
CA ILE A 602 -30.97 -19.56 32.11
C ILE A 602 -32.12 -20.56 31.92
N ARG A 603 -31.82 -21.86 31.95
CA ARG A 603 -32.82 -22.93 31.94
C ARG A 603 -32.31 -24.10 32.78
N ARG A 604 -33.13 -24.54 33.74
CA ARG A 604 -32.79 -25.69 34.58
C ARG A 604 -32.76 -26.98 33.76
N GLU A 605 -31.86 -27.88 34.12
CA GLU A 605 -31.84 -29.23 33.56
C GLU A 605 -33.18 -29.95 33.80
N GLY A 606 -33.73 -30.58 32.76
CA GLY A 606 -35.06 -31.21 32.78
C GLY A 606 -36.23 -30.28 32.42
N GLU A 607 -36.05 -28.95 32.46
CA GLU A 607 -37.09 -27.99 32.04
C GLU A 607 -36.96 -27.61 30.56
N SER A 608 -38.04 -27.15 29.93
CA SER A 608 -38.03 -26.72 28.52
C SER A 608 -38.03 -25.19 28.33
N ALA A 609 -38.49 -24.44 29.33
CA ALA A 609 -38.62 -22.98 29.25
C ALA A 609 -37.32 -22.27 29.65
N TRP A 610 -37.01 -21.16 28.97
CA TRP A 610 -35.89 -20.28 29.33
C TRP A 610 -36.41 -19.13 30.20
N THR A 611 -35.67 -18.80 31.25
CA THR A 611 -35.92 -17.63 32.11
C THR A 611 -34.90 -16.54 31.77
N ASP A 612 -35.38 -15.37 31.35
CA ASP A 612 -34.52 -14.23 31.02
C ASP A 612 -34.15 -13.45 32.28
N LEU A 613 -32.86 -13.37 32.58
CA LEU A 613 -32.34 -12.61 33.72
C LEU A 613 -31.97 -11.18 33.33
N ALA A 614 -31.56 -10.97 32.08
CA ALA A 614 -31.42 -9.65 31.47
C ALA A 614 -32.02 -9.68 30.07
N VAL A 615 -32.77 -8.63 29.73
CA VAL A 615 -33.39 -8.43 28.41
C VAL A 615 -32.89 -7.12 27.83
N ASP A 616 -32.43 -7.16 26.59
CA ASP A 616 -31.95 -6.00 25.85
C ASP A 616 -30.92 -5.13 26.60
N SER A 617 -30.03 -5.78 27.37
CA SER A 617 -29.01 -5.08 28.14
C SER A 617 -27.89 -4.56 27.26
N GLN A 618 -27.49 -3.32 27.48
CA GLN A 618 -26.29 -2.71 26.89
C GLN A 618 -25.03 -3.01 27.71
N ALA A 619 -25.18 -3.55 28.92
CA ALA A 619 -24.07 -3.92 29.77
C ALA A 619 -23.46 -5.25 29.30
N GLY A 620 -22.14 -5.35 29.33
CA GLY A 620 -21.41 -6.60 29.09
C GLY A 620 -21.44 -7.57 30.28
N TRP A 621 -22.32 -7.37 31.25
CA TRP A 621 -22.37 -8.13 32.50
C TRP A 621 -23.75 -8.05 33.15
N ILE A 622 -24.02 -8.95 34.08
CA ILE A 622 -25.18 -8.96 34.97
C ILE A 622 -24.79 -9.50 36.34
N GLN A 623 -25.39 -8.96 37.40
CA GLN A 623 -25.38 -9.55 38.74
C GLN A 623 -26.83 -9.89 39.13
N PHE A 624 -27.06 -11.10 39.63
CA PHE A 624 -28.37 -11.58 40.07
C PHE A 624 -28.27 -12.38 41.37
N ASP A 625 -29.41 -12.60 42.02
CA ASP A 625 -29.49 -13.34 43.28
C ASP A 625 -29.82 -14.81 43.04
N ARG A 626 -28.85 -15.68 43.37
CA ARG A 626 -28.96 -17.13 43.19
C ARG A 626 -29.91 -17.80 44.18
N THR A 627 -30.22 -17.16 45.32
CA THR A 627 -31.12 -17.73 46.34
C THR A 627 -32.58 -17.78 45.89
N THR A 628 -32.91 -17.09 44.79
CA THR A 628 -34.24 -17.11 44.15
C THR A 628 -34.44 -18.28 43.20
N LEU A 629 -33.39 -19.07 42.96
CA LEU A 629 -33.39 -20.21 42.04
C LEU A 629 -33.37 -21.52 42.83
N ASP A 630 -34.04 -22.54 42.31
CA ASP A 630 -33.96 -23.89 42.86
C ASP A 630 -32.58 -24.49 42.61
N GLU A 631 -32.15 -25.41 43.48
CA GLU A 631 -30.87 -26.13 43.34
C GLU A 631 -30.81 -27.01 42.08
N GLY A 632 -29.62 -27.11 41.50
CA GLY A 632 -29.32 -27.94 40.34
C GLY A 632 -28.53 -27.22 39.24
N THR A 633 -28.36 -27.90 38.11
CA THR A 633 -27.62 -27.39 36.95
C THR A 633 -28.52 -26.59 36.03
N TYR A 634 -28.06 -25.40 35.64
CA TYR A 634 -28.72 -24.52 34.69
C TYR A 634 -27.86 -24.34 33.44
N PHE A 635 -28.45 -24.60 32.28
CA PHE A 635 -27.87 -24.20 31.01
C PHE A 635 -27.99 -22.69 30.86
N THR A 636 -26.92 -22.04 30.43
CA THR A 636 -26.92 -20.59 30.19
C THR A 636 -26.85 -20.26 28.70
N ARG A 637 -27.44 -19.13 28.31
CA ARG A 637 -27.48 -18.68 26.93
C ARG A 637 -27.42 -17.17 26.85
N LEU A 638 -26.65 -16.68 25.88
CA LEU A 638 -26.52 -15.26 25.55
C LEU A 638 -27.00 -15.01 24.13
N VAL A 639 -28.00 -14.14 23.96
CA VAL A 639 -28.49 -13.69 22.65
C VAL A 639 -28.02 -12.26 22.42
N LEU A 640 -27.19 -12.05 21.39
CA LEU A 640 -26.78 -10.72 20.95
C LEU A 640 -27.66 -10.28 19.78
N SER A 641 -28.27 -9.10 19.88
CA SER A 641 -29.16 -8.55 18.86
C SER A 641 -28.68 -7.19 18.40
N GLU A 642 -28.58 -7.00 17.08
CA GLU A 642 -28.30 -5.70 16.46
C GLU A 642 -29.46 -4.72 16.71
N GLN A 643 -29.14 -3.45 16.91
CA GLN A 643 -30.09 -2.38 17.21
C GLN A 643 -30.07 -1.26 16.16
N ALA A 644 -30.84 -0.19 16.40
CA ALA A 644 -30.78 1.03 15.60
C ALA A 644 -29.33 1.55 15.53
N PRO A 645 -28.88 2.09 14.38
CA PRO A 645 -29.67 2.63 13.28
C PRO A 645 -30.09 1.61 12.21
N ARG A 646 -29.73 0.32 12.34
CA ARG A 646 -30.05 -0.69 11.33
C ARG A 646 -31.57 -0.90 11.26
N PRO A 647 -32.18 -0.92 10.05
CA PRO A 647 -33.60 -1.23 9.91
C PRO A 647 -33.93 -2.60 10.48
N ILE A 648 -35.11 -2.76 11.09
CA ILE A 648 -35.51 -3.99 11.79
C ILE A 648 -35.36 -5.23 10.90
N ALA A 649 -35.75 -5.16 9.64
CA ALA A 649 -35.65 -6.26 8.68
C ALA A 649 -34.21 -6.71 8.36
N GLN A 650 -33.20 -5.88 8.66
CA GLN A 650 -31.79 -6.17 8.37
C GLN A 650 -30.97 -6.54 9.61
N ARG A 651 -31.54 -6.35 10.81
CA ARG A 651 -30.89 -6.68 12.08
C ARG A 651 -30.69 -8.18 12.20
N ARG A 652 -29.51 -8.57 12.68
CA ARG A 652 -29.20 -9.97 13.00
C ARG A 652 -29.23 -10.16 14.51
N ALA A 653 -29.60 -11.37 14.90
CA ALA A 653 -29.41 -11.87 16.25
C ALA A 653 -28.60 -13.16 16.20
N VAL A 654 -27.73 -13.36 17.19
CA VAL A 654 -26.89 -14.55 17.34
C VAL A 654 -27.06 -15.09 18.74
N THR A 655 -27.28 -16.40 18.84
CA THR A 655 -27.42 -17.11 20.10
C THR A 655 -26.15 -17.90 20.41
N PHE A 656 -25.60 -17.71 21.60
CA PHE A 656 -24.48 -18.47 22.15
C PHE A 656 -24.96 -19.29 23.33
N HIS A 657 -24.64 -20.59 23.34
CA HIS A 657 -24.74 -21.41 24.55
C HIS A 657 -23.43 -21.25 25.31
N THR A 658 -23.53 -20.92 26.59
CA THR A 658 -22.39 -20.54 27.44
C THR A 658 -22.25 -21.54 28.59
N ASP A 659 -21.29 -21.31 29.49
CA ASP A 659 -20.96 -22.24 30.58
C ASP A 659 -22.17 -22.58 31.46
N ASP A 660 -22.23 -23.79 31.98
CA ASP A 660 -23.30 -24.21 32.88
C ASP A 660 -23.16 -23.53 34.25
N LEU A 661 -24.30 -23.18 34.83
CA LEU A 661 -24.41 -22.56 36.14
C LEU A 661 -24.95 -23.60 37.13
N VAL A 662 -24.12 -24.03 38.07
CA VAL A 662 -24.54 -24.91 39.16
C VAL A 662 -25.02 -24.07 40.34
N ILE A 663 -26.27 -24.26 40.74
CA ILE A 663 -26.85 -23.64 41.93
C ILE A 663 -26.87 -24.67 43.05
N ASP A 664 -26.06 -24.42 44.07
CA ASP A 664 -26.02 -25.19 45.31
C ASP A 664 -26.17 -24.24 46.50
N LEU A 665 -27.24 -24.44 47.27
CA LEU A 665 -27.62 -23.64 48.44
C LEU A 665 -27.54 -24.47 49.73
N THR A 666 -27.23 -25.76 49.64
CA THR A 666 -27.21 -26.70 50.75
C THR A 666 -25.81 -26.72 51.34
N PRO A 667 -25.64 -26.44 52.65
CA PRO A 667 -24.34 -26.57 53.28
C PRO A 667 -23.87 -28.03 53.33
N PRO A 668 -22.55 -28.27 53.26
CA PRO A 668 -22.00 -29.63 53.36
C PRO A 668 -22.27 -30.24 54.73
N ALA A 669 -22.30 -31.57 54.84
CA ALA A 669 -22.51 -32.28 56.09
C ALA A 669 -21.18 -32.65 56.75
N ILE A 670 -21.01 -32.29 58.03
CA ILE A 670 -19.89 -32.78 58.86
C ILE A 670 -20.26 -34.15 59.46
N GLU A 671 -19.80 -35.22 58.82
CA GLU A 671 -20.09 -36.60 59.21
C GLU A 671 -19.40 -36.99 60.52
N ALA A 672 -18.09 -36.73 60.61
CA ALA A 672 -17.29 -37.12 61.76
C ALA A 672 -16.26 -36.04 62.11
N VAL A 673 -16.08 -35.81 63.41
CA VAL A 673 -14.95 -35.06 63.97
C VAL A 673 -14.35 -35.94 65.05
N GLN A 674 -13.15 -36.45 64.80
CA GLN A 674 -12.40 -37.32 65.70
C GLN A 674 -11.23 -36.54 66.28
N ILE A 675 -11.07 -36.62 67.59
CA ILE A 675 -10.01 -35.93 68.32
C ILE A 675 -9.23 -36.98 69.10
N ALA A 676 -7.93 -37.06 68.86
CA ALA A 676 -7.02 -37.95 69.56
C ALA A 676 -5.91 -37.13 70.24
N THR A 677 -5.75 -37.31 71.55
CA THR A 677 -4.69 -36.67 72.33
C THR A 677 -3.46 -37.58 72.35
N LEU A 678 -2.32 -37.08 71.91
CA LEU A 678 -1.03 -37.75 71.87
C LEU A 678 -0.01 -36.97 72.75
N GLU A 679 1.09 -37.60 73.13
CA GLU A 679 2.17 -36.91 73.88
C GLU A 679 2.80 -35.76 73.08
N SER A 680 2.69 -35.79 71.74
CA SER A 680 3.20 -34.77 70.82
C SER A 680 2.23 -33.63 70.49
N GLY A 681 0.93 -33.76 70.84
CA GLY A 681 -0.10 -32.79 70.45
C GLY A 681 -1.52 -33.39 70.32
N LEU A 682 -2.39 -32.65 69.65
CA LEU A 682 -3.77 -33.03 69.35
C LEU A 682 -3.91 -33.35 67.86
N THR A 683 -4.35 -34.54 67.51
CA THR A 683 -4.74 -34.87 66.13
C THR A 683 -6.24 -34.69 65.96
N VAL A 684 -6.63 -33.86 64.98
CA VAL A 684 -8.03 -33.65 64.61
C VAL A 684 -8.24 -34.20 63.22
N THR A 685 -9.17 -35.14 63.08
CA THR A 685 -9.61 -35.69 61.80
C THR A 685 -11.07 -35.32 61.55
N ILE A 686 -11.35 -34.72 60.40
CA ILE A 686 -12.67 -34.25 59.98
C ILE A 686 -13.04 -34.97 58.70
N SER A 687 -14.21 -35.62 58.67
CA SER A 687 -14.78 -36.18 57.45
C SER A 687 -16.10 -35.46 57.16
N GLY A 688 -16.28 -35.08 55.90
CA GLY A 688 -17.47 -34.39 55.45
C GLY A 688 -17.87 -34.78 54.03
N SER A 689 -19.13 -34.52 53.70
CA SER A 689 -19.69 -34.80 52.39
C SER A 689 -20.63 -33.70 51.93
N ASP A 690 -20.67 -33.46 50.62
CA ASP A 690 -21.67 -32.61 49.97
C ASP A 690 -22.41 -33.41 48.88
N THR A 691 -23.59 -32.93 48.47
CA THR A 691 -24.43 -33.62 47.48
C THR A 691 -24.18 -33.16 46.05
N VAL A 692 -23.79 -31.89 45.86
CA VAL A 692 -23.75 -31.24 44.53
C VAL A 692 -22.37 -30.65 44.24
N SER A 693 -21.75 -30.01 45.24
CA SER A 693 -20.47 -29.33 45.12
C SER A 693 -19.30 -30.18 45.60
N LEU A 694 -18.10 -29.85 45.12
CA LEU A 694 -16.87 -30.36 45.73
C LEU A 694 -16.62 -29.62 47.05
N LEU A 695 -15.93 -30.26 47.99
CA LEU A 695 -15.49 -29.58 49.20
C LEU A 695 -14.32 -28.63 48.88
N SER A 696 -14.33 -27.44 49.45
CA SER A 696 -13.27 -26.43 49.27
C SER A 696 -12.24 -26.42 50.40
N GLY A 697 -12.59 -26.98 51.56
CA GLY A 697 -11.66 -27.13 52.68
C GLY A 697 -12.34 -27.08 54.05
N VAL A 698 -11.52 -27.15 55.09
CA VAL A 698 -11.96 -27.06 56.49
C VAL A 698 -11.18 -25.97 57.22
N LYS A 699 -11.88 -25.17 58.02
CA LYS A 699 -11.29 -24.21 58.94
C LYS A 699 -11.64 -24.57 60.38
N LEU A 700 -10.61 -24.65 61.22
CA LEU A 700 -10.71 -24.94 62.63
C LEU A 700 -10.45 -23.67 63.43
N VAL A 701 -11.38 -23.30 64.31
CA VAL A 701 -11.26 -22.13 65.18
C VAL A 701 -11.33 -22.57 66.63
N PHE A 702 -10.24 -22.37 67.36
CA PHE A 702 -10.16 -22.68 68.78
C PHE A 702 -10.66 -21.48 69.59
N ASN A 703 -11.26 -21.73 70.75
CA ASN A 703 -11.79 -20.67 71.61
C ASN A 703 -10.70 -19.77 72.24
N ASN A 704 -9.43 -20.17 72.17
CA ASN A 704 -8.28 -19.33 72.52
C ASN A 704 -7.84 -18.39 71.37
N GLY A 705 -8.52 -18.43 70.22
CA GLY A 705 -8.24 -17.61 69.03
C GLY A 705 -7.29 -18.24 68.02
N HIS A 706 -6.75 -19.44 68.26
CA HIS A 706 -5.94 -20.15 67.29
C HIS A 706 -6.80 -20.62 66.10
N VAL A 707 -6.30 -20.50 64.86
CA VAL A 707 -7.03 -20.84 63.63
C VAL A 707 -6.16 -21.68 62.70
N VAL A 708 -6.69 -22.80 62.22
CA VAL A 708 -6.03 -23.68 61.26
C VAL A 708 -6.92 -23.83 60.04
N ALA A 709 -6.39 -23.56 58.84
CA ALA A 709 -7.10 -23.82 57.58
C ALA A 709 -6.46 -25.02 56.87
N LEU A 710 -7.29 -25.98 56.46
CA LEU A 710 -6.91 -27.23 55.82
C LEU A 710 -7.54 -27.26 54.43
N THR A 711 -6.69 -27.27 53.40
CA THR A 711 -7.09 -27.39 51.99
C THR A 711 -6.54 -28.65 51.33
N HIS A 712 -5.80 -29.47 52.07
CA HIS A 712 -5.25 -30.74 51.60
C HIS A 712 -5.95 -31.89 52.32
N PRO A 713 -6.73 -32.72 51.60
CA PRO A 713 -7.32 -33.93 52.16
C PRO A 713 -6.27 -35.02 52.37
N ILE A 714 -6.65 -36.10 53.06
CA ILE A 714 -5.76 -37.20 53.47
C ILE A 714 -5.19 -37.96 52.26
N ASP A 715 -5.94 -38.09 51.18
CA ASP A 715 -5.50 -38.72 49.92
C ASP A 715 -4.65 -37.77 49.04
N GLY A 716 -4.58 -36.49 49.42
CA GLY A 716 -3.69 -35.48 48.86
C GLY A 716 -4.27 -34.68 47.69
N ILE A 717 -5.52 -34.93 47.24
CA ILE A 717 -6.14 -34.22 46.12
C ILE A 717 -7.55 -33.79 46.51
N LEU A 718 -7.85 -32.50 46.45
CA LEU A 718 -9.18 -31.96 46.74
C LEU A 718 -10.04 -31.94 45.46
N ASP A 719 -10.68 -33.06 45.16
CA ASP A 719 -11.45 -33.24 43.92
C ASP A 719 -12.77 -34.00 44.09
N SER A 720 -13.18 -34.29 45.33
CA SER A 720 -14.36 -35.09 45.66
C SER A 720 -15.43 -34.30 46.45
N PRO A 721 -16.72 -34.64 46.30
CA PRO A 721 -17.77 -34.17 47.21
C PRO A 721 -17.66 -34.81 48.60
N VAL A 722 -16.89 -35.89 48.77
CA VAL A 722 -16.63 -36.54 50.06
C VAL A 722 -15.14 -36.48 50.34
N GLU A 723 -14.76 -35.79 51.41
CA GLU A 723 -13.35 -35.54 51.75
C GLU A 723 -13.08 -35.76 53.23
N SER A 724 -11.84 -36.13 53.54
CA SER A 724 -11.36 -36.22 54.91
C SER A 724 -10.06 -35.44 55.10
N PHE A 725 -9.99 -34.65 56.16
CA PHE A 725 -8.87 -33.80 56.51
C PHE A 725 -8.29 -34.24 57.85
N SER A 726 -6.97 -34.19 58.00
CA SER A 726 -6.29 -34.49 59.26
C SER A 726 -5.19 -33.48 59.54
N THR A 727 -5.05 -33.05 60.79
CA THR A 727 -3.99 -32.14 61.21
C THR A 727 -3.52 -32.46 62.63
N GLU A 728 -2.23 -32.27 62.89
CA GLU A 728 -1.63 -32.35 64.21
C GLU A 728 -1.32 -30.94 64.72
N ILE A 729 -1.81 -30.63 65.91
CA ILE A 729 -1.69 -29.31 66.54
C ILE A 729 -0.84 -29.44 67.78
N ARG A 730 0.18 -28.58 67.90
CA ARG A 730 1.13 -28.64 69.00
C ARG A 730 0.47 -28.21 70.32
N PRO A 731 0.91 -28.74 71.47
CA PRO A 731 0.37 -28.36 72.77
C PRO A 731 0.47 -26.85 73.07
N ASP A 732 1.55 -26.20 72.61
CA ASP A 732 1.78 -24.77 72.82
C ASP A 732 0.70 -23.89 72.17
N ASP A 733 0.19 -24.30 71.01
CA ASP A 733 -0.87 -23.57 70.26
C ASP A 733 -2.27 -23.78 70.87
N LEU A 734 -2.40 -24.78 71.75
CA LEU A 734 -3.65 -25.18 72.40
C LEU A 734 -3.77 -24.70 73.86
N ALA A 735 -2.78 -23.98 74.38
CA ALA A 735 -2.79 -23.54 75.77
C ALA A 735 -4.09 -22.78 76.12
N ALA A 736 -4.85 -23.33 77.08
CA ALA A 736 -6.16 -22.87 77.53
C ALA A 736 -7.36 -23.00 76.54
N ALA A 737 -7.19 -23.70 75.41
CA ALA A 737 -8.32 -24.05 74.54
C ALA A 737 -9.18 -25.14 75.20
N THR A 738 -10.50 -24.96 75.18
CA THR A 738 -11.49 -25.91 75.74
C THR A 738 -12.50 -26.38 74.70
N SER A 739 -12.52 -25.79 73.50
CA SER A 739 -13.38 -26.23 72.40
C SER A 739 -12.81 -25.81 71.05
N ILE A 740 -13.16 -26.58 70.03
CA ILE A 740 -12.87 -26.32 68.62
C ILE A 740 -14.19 -26.13 67.86
N GLU A 741 -14.25 -25.10 67.01
CA GLU A 741 -15.30 -24.91 66.00
C GLU A 741 -14.76 -25.34 64.64
N VAL A 742 -15.40 -26.35 64.06
CA VAL A 742 -15.10 -26.86 62.72
C VAL A 742 -16.02 -26.17 61.72
N TYR A 743 -15.45 -25.52 60.72
CA TYR A 743 -16.14 -24.94 59.56
C TYR A 743 -15.75 -25.78 58.34
N LEU A 744 -16.71 -26.49 57.75
CA LEU A 744 -16.52 -27.23 56.50
C LEU A 744 -17.13 -26.41 55.37
N GLU A 745 -16.35 -26.11 54.34
CA GLU A 745 -16.73 -25.24 53.22
C GLU A 745 -16.76 -26.01 51.90
N ASP A 746 -17.73 -25.73 51.04
CA ASP A 746 -17.80 -26.23 49.66
C ASP A 746 -17.35 -25.18 48.63
N VAL A 747 -17.22 -25.58 47.36
CA VAL A 747 -16.85 -24.66 46.26
C VAL A 747 -17.95 -23.66 45.90
N ALA A 748 -19.20 -23.91 46.31
CA ALA A 748 -20.32 -22.99 46.20
C ALA A 748 -20.33 -21.92 47.31
N GLY A 749 -19.39 -22.00 48.26
CA GLY A 749 -19.21 -21.10 49.38
C GLY A 749 -20.23 -21.30 50.51
N ASN A 750 -20.92 -22.44 50.56
CA ASN A 750 -21.75 -22.79 51.71
C ASN A 750 -20.85 -23.38 52.83
N THR A 751 -21.27 -23.19 54.08
CA THR A 751 -20.47 -23.59 55.24
C THR A 751 -21.32 -24.28 56.29
N ALA A 752 -20.88 -25.44 56.75
CA ALA A 752 -21.41 -26.07 57.94
C ALA A 752 -20.48 -25.89 59.14
N THR A 753 -21.07 -25.72 60.32
CA THR A 753 -20.32 -25.48 61.55
C THR A 753 -20.66 -26.52 62.62
N LYS A 754 -19.64 -27.06 63.29
CA LYS A 754 -19.81 -27.98 64.43
C LYS A 754 -18.82 -27.63 65.53
N ARG A 755 -19.34 -27.35 66.73
CA ARG A 755 -18.50 -27.14 67.93
C ARG A 755 -18.28 -28.46 68.65
N VAL A 756 -17.03 -28.76 69.00
CA VAL A 756 -16.63 -29.97 69.74
C VAL A 756 -15.81 -29.56 70.97
N PRO A 757 -16.11 -30.06 72.17
CA PRO A 757 -15.30 -29.80 73.36
C PRO A 757 -13.95 -30.54 73.29
N LEU A 758 -12.90 -29.91 73.80
CA LEU A 758 -11.60 -30.52 74.04
C LEU A 758 -11.60 -30.95 75.51
N ASN A 759 -11.83 -32.24 75.78
CA ASN A 759 -11.85 -32.78 77.14
C ASN A 759 -10.45 -33.07 77.67
#